data_AF-A0AAW9QBC0-F1
#
_entry.id   AF-A0AAW9QBC0-F1
#
_cell.length_a   1.000
_cell.length_b   1.000
_cell.length_c   1.000
_cell.angle_alpha   90.00
_cell.angle_beta   90.00
_cell.angle_gamma   90.00
#
_symmetry.space_group_name_H-M   'P 1'
#
loop_
_entity.id
_entity.type
_entity.pdbx_description
1 polymer ?
#
loop_
_entity_poly.entity_id
_entity_poly.type
_entity_poly.pdbx_seq_one_letter_code
_entity_poly.pdbx_strand_id
1 'polypeptide(L)'
;MAHAWQFFRAGGVDQVVIASGADIAHLRELDQKLWVALACPTRGIDFDPRTLDLIDTDHDGRIRAPELIAACEWACARLKDPQSLVQGGARLALDALDDACPEGAALLEEARRTLQRHGDADATDIGLEQIGERQKHLAGERFNGDGVVTPATAGDDKALATLIERIVHVQGAVADAGGGQGTDRARATAFLDAAQALFDWHTRGEQDCGGLRAAAQAVDAVHDKVEDFFARCRLASYDARAAEALGAPPPEELRGYATQTLSLAADPLRQLPLAPVAPGRPLPLGEGANPAWQAALAALRTQAVAPLLGDDQAGLDEGRWQQLKARVAPCRAWLAQRPAGPVAALGVDAVRALVGADLGETRARLTSLIEQDLAAAPVHGHVNDLEKLVRLQRDLLPLLRNFVSFAAFYRREGAVFQAGRLFLDGRSCDLTVQVADAAKHAVVAGLAKAYLAYCECVRGKEKMTIAAAFTAGDVDFLFVGRNGLFYDREGRDWDARIIKVIENPISIGQAFLSPYKKFLRMIEEQVAKRAAASDATAQGKLGGWAGRIASADKSPPASAAAAPDAGAAAASRGRVDVGTVAALGVALGSISAVIVGVFAKFVDLGWWIPLAILGIVLSISGPSMLIAWLKLRQRSLGPILDAGGWAINGRMRLNVRLGASLSQTAHLPPGTYRRPDPFAERHGARWAVAAVVLAAAVAGGAWWAGWLDGALPLSLQRAPAVAVTG
;
A
#
# COMPACT_ATOMS: atom_id res chain seq x y z
N MET A 1 -28.54 18.96 34.30
CA MET A 1 -27.70 20.11 33.86
C MET A 1 -26.81 19.61 32.73
N ALA A 2 -26.38 20.46 31.81
CA ALA A 2 -25.42 20.03 30.77
C ALA A 2 -24.06 19.68 31.40
N HIS A 3 -23.33 18.71 30.83
CA HIS A 3 -22.02 18.30 31.35
C HIS A 3 -20.98 19.43 31.28
N ALA A 4 -20.16 19.56 32.33
CA ALA A 4 -19.24 20.68 32.51
C ALA A 4 -17.84 20.35 31.99
N TRP A 5 -17.67 20.41 30.68
CA TRP A 5 -16.40 20.12 30.00
C TRP A 5 -15.23 21.03 30.40
N GLN A 6 -14.07 20.43 30.64
CA GLN A 6 -12.80 21.13 30.84
C GLN A 6 -11.95 21.09 29.57
N PHE A 7 -11.21 22.17 29.28
CA PHE A 7 -10.32 22.27 28.12
C PHE A 7 -8.94 22.77 28.52
N PHE A 8 -7.91 22.30 27.81
CA PHE A 8 -6.55 22.80 27.89
C PHE A 8 -6.04 23.21 26.50
N ARG A 9 -5.17 24.22 26.44
CA ARG A 9 -4.69 24.75 25.15
C ARG A 9 -3.30 24.23 24.82
N ALA A 10 -3.20 23.40 23.79
CA ALA A 10 -1.94 22.87 23.27
C ALA A 10 -1.95 22.80 21.73
N GLY A 11 -0.79 22.82 21.08
CA GLY A 11 -0.71 22.82 19.61
C GLY A 11 -1.39 24.02 18.90
N GLY A 12 -1.80 25.05 19.64
CA GLY A 12 -2.57 26.19 19.11
C GLY A 12 -4.08 25.97 19.01
N VAL A 13 -4.58 24.81 19.45
CA VAL A 13 -6.01 24.44 19.54
C VAL A 13 -6.40 24.17 20.99
N ASP A 14 -7.67 24.32 21.31
CA ASP A 14 -8.23 23.96 22.62
C ASP A 14 -8.67 22.49 22.56
N GLN A 15 -8.26 21.69 23.54
CA GLN A 15 -8.40 20.23 23.56
C GLN A 15 -9.10 19.81 24.86
N VAL A 16 -10.08 18.90 24.77
CA VAL A 16 -10.87 18.47 25.92
C VAL A 16 -10.03 17.68 26.93
N VAL A 17 -10.28 17.86 28.22
CA VAL A 17 -9.70 17.04 29.29
C VAL A 17 -10.67 15.90 29.60
N ILE A 18 -10.22 14.66 29.44
CA ILE A 18 -10.96 13.45 29.82
C ILE A 18 -10.28 12.88 31.07
N ALA A 19 -10.94 13.05 32.22
CA ALA A 19 -10.39 12.76 33.54
C ALA A 19 -11.36 12.08 34.51
N SER A 20 -12.65 12.00 34.19
CA SER A 20 -13.70 11.37 34.98
C SER A 20 -14.55 10.42 34.15
N GLY A 21 -15.22 9.47 34.81
CA GLY A 21 -16.20 8.59 34.17
C GLY A 21 -17.36 9.36 33.54
N ALA A 22 -17.72 10.51 34.12
CA ALA A 22 -18.72 11.42 33.56
C ALA A 22 -18.29 11.98 32.20
N ASP A 23 -17.00 12.30 31.99
CA ASP A 23 -16.49 12.74 30.68
C ASP A 23 -16.59 11.63 29.61
N ILE A 24 -16.47 10.37 30.01
CA ILE A 24 -16.62 9.21 29.11
C ILE A 24 -18.10 9.00 28.77
N ALA A 25 -18.98 9.03 29.78
CA ALA A 25 -20.42 8.83 29.62
C ALA A 25 -21.10 9.92 28.77
N HIS A 26 -20.68 11.19 28.89
CA HIS A 26 -21.27 12.30 28.13
C HIS A 26 -20.56 12.57 26.79
N LEU A 27 -19.62 11.72 26.35
CA LEU A 27 -18.79 11.97 25.16
C LEU A 27 -19.58 12.26 23.87
N ARG A 28 -20.80 11.71 23.73
CA ARG A 28 -21.72 12.01 22.61
C ARG A 28 -22.14 13.49 22.56
N GLU A 29 -22.19 14.18 23.70
CA GLU A 29 -22.58 15.60 23.79
C GLU A 29 -21.48 16.57 23.30
N LEU A 30 -20.23 16.11 23.22
CA LEU A 30 -19.10 16.93 22.79
C LEU A 30 -19.08 17.10 21.26
N ASP A 31 -19.21 18.34 20.77
CA ASP A 31 -19.13 18.64 19.34
C ASP A 31 -17.83 18.06 18.74
N GLN A 32 -17.98 17.17 17.74
CA GLN A 32 -16.87 16.50 17.08
C GLN A 32 -15.87 17.47 16.43
N LYS A 33 -16.26 18.73 16.17
CA LYS A 33 -15.33 19.80 15.75
C LYS A 33 -14.28 20.15 16.79
N LEU A 34 -14.49 19.80 18.07
CA LEU A 34 -13.55 19.98 19.18
C LEU A 34 -12.66 18.75 19.41
N TRP A 35 -12.94 17.64 18.72
CA TRP A 35 -12.11 16.45 18.77
C TRP A 35 -10.88 16.64 17.92
N VAL A 36 -9.77 16.04 18.35
CA VAL A 36 -8.47 16.18 17.70
C VAL A 36 -8.29 15.23 16.50
N ALA A 37 -8.89 14.04 16.55
CA ALA A 37 -9.05 13.13 15.43
C ALA A 37 -10.51 12.69 15.30
N LEU A 38 -10.94 12.37 14.08
CA LEU A 38 -12.27 11.84 13.76
C LEU A 38 -12.23 10.37 13.31
N ALA A 39 -11.05 9.88 12.94
CA ALA A 39 -10.76 8.48 12.67
C ALA A 39 -9.29 8.14 12.99
N CYS A 40 -9.02 6.90 13.40
CA CYS A 40 -7.68 6.33 13.54
C CYS A 40 -7.62 4.93 12.91
N PRO A 41 -6.46 4.48 12.40
CA PRO A 41 -6.30 3.12 11.88
C PRO A 41 -6.20 2.09 13.02
N THR A 42 -6.70 0.87 12.80
CA THR A 42 -6.60 -0.22 13.79
C THR A 42 -5.24 -0.94 13.81
N ARG A 43 -4.32 -0.56 12.90
CA ARG A 43 -2.99 -1.18 12.71
C ARG A 43 -1.93 -0.10 12.44
N GLY A 44 -0.67 -0.42 12.73
CA GLY A 44 0.46 0.52 12.54
C GLY A 44 0.57 1.60 13.62
N ILE A 45 -0.05 1.36 14.78
CA ILE A 45 0.02 2.19 15.98
C ILE A 45 0.39 1.32 17.19
N ASP A 46 1.05 1.89 18.18
CA ASP A 46 1.39 1.22 19.45
C ASP A 46 0.17 1.20 20.38
N PHE A 47 -0.63 0.15 20.21
CA PHE A 47 -1.84 -0.11 20.99
C PHE A 47 -2.24 -1.58 20.84
N ASP A 48 -3.07 -2.12 21.74
CA ASP A 48 -3.57 -3.51 21.64
C ASP A 48 -4.48 -3.68 20.41
N PRO A 49 -4.08 -4.46 19.38
CA PRO A 49 -4.88 -4.63 18.17
C PRO A 49 -6.25 -5.24 18.47
N ARG A 50 -6.35 -6.15 19.45
CA ARG A 50 -7.60 -6.84 19.79
C ARG A 50 -8.62 -5.90 20.40
N THR A 51 -8.19 -4.91 21.19
CA THR A 51 -9.10 -3.87 21.69
C THR A 51 -9.64 -3.03 20.54
N LEU A 52 -8.81 -2.70 19.55
CA LEU A 52 -9.22 -1.92 18.39
C LEU A 52 -10.23 -2.72 17.53
N ASP A 53 -9.98 -4.02 17.32
CA ASP A 53 -10.87 -4.93 16.59
C ASP A 53 -12.24 -5.14 17.26
N LEU A 54 -12.35 -4.87 18.57
CA LEU A 54 -13.61 -4.92 19.32
C LEU A 54 -14.39 -3.59 19.29
N ILE A 55 -13.78 -2.52 18.78
CA ILE A 55 -14.39 -1.19 18.57
C ILE A 55 -14.71 -0.97 17.09
N ASP A 56 -13.85 -1.45 16.18
CA ASP A 56 -14.04 -1.48 14.72
C ASP A 56 -15.15 -2.48 14.36
N THR A 57 -16.37 -1.97 14.25
CA THR A 57 -17.60 -2.77 14.12
C THR A 57 -18.00 -3.08 12.67
N ASP A 58 -17.51 -2.31 11.70
CA ASP A 58 -17.69 -2.58 10.27
C ASP A 58 -16.49 -3.32 9.64
N HIS A 59 -15.40 -3.46 10.39
CA HIS A 59 -14.15 -4.12 10.00
C HIS A 59 -13.47 -3.44 8.79
N ASP A 60 -13.65 -2.13 8.60
CA ASP A 60 -12.95 -1.35 7.56
C ASP A 60 -11.46 -1.07 7.89
N GLY A 61 -11.03 -1.40 9.11
CA GLY A 61 -9.68 -1.18 9.61
C GLY A 61 -9.46 0.20 10.22
N ARG A 62 -10.51 0.96 10.51
CA ARG A 62 -10.46 2.31 11.08
C ARG A 62 -11.58 2.57 12.07
N ILE A 63 -11.22 2.91 13.31
CA ILE A 63 -12.19 3.36 14.30
C ILE A 63 -12.57 4.80 14.01
N ARG A 64 -13.88 5.07 13.90
CA ARG A 64 -14.45 6.41 13.68
C ARG A 64 -15.11 6.93 14.96
N ALA A 65 -15.35 8.24 15.02
CA ALA A 65 -15.99 8.88 16.17
C ALA A 65 -17.32 8.20 16.63
N PRO A 66 -18.25 7.76 15.75
CA PRO A 66 -19.47 7.07 16.16
C PRO A 66 -19.22 5.74 16.90
N GLU A 67 -18.22 4.96 16.47
CA GLU A 67 -17.88 3.67 17.07
C GLU A 67 -17.19 3.85 18.42
N LEU A 68 -16.33 4.86 18.54
CA LEU A 68 -15.71 5.22 19.80
C LEU A 68 -16.76 5.72 20.83
N ILE A 69 -17.75 6.49 20.38
CA ILE A 69 -18.92 6.88 21.20
C ILE A 69 -19.71 5.63 21.62
N ALA A 70 -20.03 4.75 20.68
CA ALA A 70 -20.77 3.52 20.96
C ALA A 70 -20.01 2.62 21.95
N ALA A 71 -18.68 2.51 21.87
CA ALA A 71 -17.87 1.77 22.82
C ALA A 71 -17.88 2.39 24.23
N CYS A 72 -17.88 3.73 24.34
CA CYS A 72 -18.01 4.42 25.62
C CYS A 72 -19.38 4.15 26.26
N GLU A 73 -20.46 4.32 25.49
CA GLU A 73 -21.83 4.12 25.96
C GLU A 73 -22.11 2.66 26.33
N TRP A 74 -21.66 1.72 25.50
CA TRP A 74 -21.77 0.29 25.73
C TRP A 74 -21.09 -0.15 27.03
N ALA A 75 -19.93 0.44 27.36
CA ALA A 75 -19.19 0.15 28.59
C ALA A 75 -19.85 0.82 29.80
N CYS A 76 -20.24 2.09 29.70
CA CYS A 76 -20.95 2.81 30.76
C CYS A 76 -22.31 2.16 31.10
N ALA A 77 -23.01 1.57 30.13
CA ALA A 77 -24.29 0.88 30.35
C ALA A 77 -24.17 -0.48 31.08
N ARG A 78 -22.95 -1.00 31.28
CA ARG A 78 -22.68 -2.29 31.95
C ARG A 78 -22.02 -2.12 33.32
N LEU A 79 -21.75 -0.88 33.74
CA LEU A 79 -21.02 -0.55 34.96
C LEU A 79 -21.86 0.36 35.86
N LYS A 80 -21.87 0.09 37.17
CA LYS A 80 -22.57 0.92 38.17
C LYS A 80 -22.00 2.33 38.26
N ASP A 81 -20.68 2.45 38.14
CA ASP A 81 -19.97 3.73 38.11
C ASP A 81 -18.97 3.75 36.94
N PRO A 82 -19.21 4.61 35.91
CA PRO A 82 -18.26 4.88 34.83
C PRO A 82 -16.86 5.29 35.30
N GLN A 83 -16.67 5.75 36.54
CA GLN A 83 -15.36 6.08 37.09
C GLN A 83 -14.41 4.87 37.13
N SER A 84 -14.93 3.64 37.12
CA SER A 84 -14.14 2.41 36.97
C SER A 84 -13.30 2.40 35.68
N LEU A 85 -13.82 2.98 34.59
CA LEU A 85 -13.09 3.14 33.31
C LEU A 85 -11.92 4.13 33.39
N VAL A 86 -11.86 4.95 34.45
CA VAL A 86 -10.76 5.89 34.70
C VAL A 86 -9.68 5.30 35.60
N GLN A 87 -10.05 4.38 36.49
CA GLN A 87 -9.09 3.65 37.34
C GLN A 87 -8.14 2.79 36.49
N GLY A 88 -8.62 2.28 35.36
CA GLY A 88 -7.83 1.47 34.44
C GLY A 88 -7.63 0.04 34.95
N GLY A 89 -6.52 -0.58 34.53
CA GLY A 89 -6.13 -1.92 34.96
C GLY A 89 -6.71 -3.04 34.09
N ALA A 90 -6.09 -4.23 34.18
CA ALA A 90 -6.41 -5.40 33.36
C ALA A 90 -7.35 -6.41 34.06
N ARG A 91 -8.01 -5.99 35.16
CA ARG A 91 -8.90 -6.81 35.98
C ARG A 91 -10.14 -5.98 36.35
N LEU A 92 -11.32 -6.56 36.16
CA LEU A 92 -12.63 -5.96 36.43
C LEU A 92 -13.18 -6.50 37.75
N ALA A 93 -13.52 -5.60 38.67
CA ALA A 93 -14.17 -5.97 39.92
C ALA A 93 -15.63 -6.40 39.67
N LEU A 94 -16.07 -7.47 40.31
CA LEU A 94 -17.41 -8.03 40.10
C LEU A 94 -18.53 -7.14 40.65
N ASP A 95 -18.23 -6.33 41.67
CA ASP A 95 -19.18 -5.38 42.26
C ASP A 95 -19.41 -4.15 41.37
N ALA A 96 -18.47 -3.82 40.48
CA ALA A 96 -18.56 -2.71 39.53
C ALA A 96 -19.54 -2.98 38.37
N LEU A 97 -19.88 -4.25 38.09
CA LEU A 97 -20.90 -4.62 37.10
C LEU A 97 -22.29 -4.21 37.56
N ASP A 98 -23.10 -3.66 36.66
CA ASP A 98 -24.48 -3.28 36.96
C ASP A 98 -25.43 -4.49 36.93
N ASP A 99 -25.88 -4.93 38.12
CA ASP A 99 -26.86 -6.00 38.28
C ASP A 99 -28.32 -5.52 38.24
N ALA A 100 -28.57 -4.22 38.02
CA ALA A 100 -29.91 -3.70 37.78
C ALA A 100 -30.37 -3.84 36.32
N CYS A 101 -29.44 -3.94 35.35
CA CYS A 101 -29.75 -4.23 33.95
C CYS A 101 -29.62 -5.73 33.62
N PRO A 102 -30.48 -6.29 32.75
CA PRO A 102 -30.40 -7.71 32.37
C PRO A 102 -29.04 -8.11 31.78
N GLU A 103 -28.44 -7.24 30.99
CA GLU A 103 -27.15 -7.45 30.33
C GLU A 103 -26.01 -7.52 31.35
N GLY A 104 -25.93 -6.57 32.29
CA GLY A 104 -24.89 -6.56 33.31
C GLY A 104 -25.06 -7.67 34.36
N ALA A 105 -26.30 -8.04 34.70
CA ALA A 105 -26.59 -9.22 35.51
C ALA A 105 -26.11 -10.52 34.84
N ALA A 106 -26.30 -10.67 33.52
CA ALA A 106 -25.82 -11.82 32.77
C ALA A 106 -24.28 -11.89 32.69
N LEU A 107 -23.61 -10.74 32.56
CA LEU A 107 -22.15 -10.64 32.64
C LEU A 107 -21.62 -11.01 34.03
N LEU A 108 -22.30 -10.57 35.10
CA LEU A 108 -21.94 -10.92 36.47
C LEU A 108 -22.08 -12.42 36.73
N GLU A 109 -23.11 -13.07 36.18
CA GLU A 109 -23.28 -14.52 36.26
C GLU A 109 -22.16 -15.28 35.52
N GLU A 110 -21.87 -14.93 34.27
CA GLU A 110 -20.81 -15.61 33.50
C GLU A 110 -19.40 -15.32 34.07
N ALA A 111 -19.17 -14.15 34.67
CA ALA A 111 -17.91 -13.84 35.35
C ALA A 111 -17.72 -14.73 36.58
N ARG A 112 -18.73 -14.87 37.45
CA ARG A 112 -18.72 -15.81 38.59
C ARG A 112 -18.55 -17.26 38.13
N ARG A 113 -19.25 -17.67 37.07
CA ARG A 113 -19.16 -19.00 36.46
C ARG A 113 -17.76 -19.29 35.90
N THR A 114 -17.13 -18.28 35.30
CA THR A 114 -15.76 -18.36 34.78
C THR A 114 -14.75 -18.54 35.91
N LEU A 115 -14.83 -17.73 36.96
CA LEU A 115 -13.98 -17.84 38.15
C LEU A 115 -14.16 -19.20 38.86
N GLN A 116 -15.39 -19.66 39.02
CA GLN A 116 -15.69 -20.98 39.59
C GLN A 116 -15.07 -22.13 38.78
N ARG A 117 -15.07 -22.04 37.44
CA ARG A 117 -14.45 -23.03 36.55
C ARG A 117 -12.92 -22.97 36.54
N HIS A 118 -12.34 -21.78 36.73
CA HIS A 118 -10.89 -21.59 36.86
C HIS A 118 -10.36 -22.10 38.21
N GLY A 119 -11.22 -22.16 39.24
CA GLY A 119 -10.90 -22.65 40.58
C GLY A 119 -10.91 -21.56 41.67
N ASP A 120 -11.11 -20.30 41.28
CA ASP A 120 -11.04 -19.11 42.15
C ASP A 120 -12.44 -18.58 42.52
N ALA A 121 -13.30 -19.45 43.05
CA ALA A 121 -14.71 -19.11 43.30
C ALA A 121 -14.93 -17.92 44.28
N ASP A 122 -13.96 -17.67 45.17
CA ASP A 122 -13.99 -16.57 46.15
C ASP A 122 -13.37 -15.26 45.63
N ALA A 123 -12.91 -15.21 44.37
CA ALA A 123 -12.29 -14.02 43.80
C ALA A 123 -13.31 -12.88 43.57
N THR A 124 -12.91 -11.66 43.92
CA THR A 124 -13.72 -10.44 43.80
C THR A 124 -13.60 -9.74 42.45
N ASP A 125 -12.72 -10.22 41.58
CA ASP A 125 -12.39 -9.60 40.29
C ASP A 125 -11.92 -10.65 39.25
N ILE A 126 -12.08 -10.32 37.98
CA ILE A 126 -11.78 -11.19 36.83
C ILE A 126 -10.82 -10.51 35.83
N GLY A 127 -9.84 -11.25 35.32
CA GLY A 127 -8.87 -10.77 34.33
C GLY A 127 -8.96 -11.46 32.97
N LEU A 128 -8.22 -10.93 31.98
CA LEU A 128 -8.14 -11.48 30.62
C LEU A 128 -7.59 -12.91 30.55
N GLU A 129 -6.84 -13.36 31.55
CA GLU A 129 -6.33 -14.73 31.68
C GLU A 129 -7.48 -15.72 31.86
N GLN A 130 -8.28 -15.54 32.91
CA GLN A 130 -9.45 -16.37 33.24
C GLN A 130 -10.46 -16.38 32.07
N ILE A 131 -10.70 -15.22 31.45
CA ILE A 131 -11.58 -15.08 30.28
C ILE A 131 -11.00 -15.80 29.05
N GLY A 132 -9.71 -15.65 28.79
CA GLY A 132 -9.04 -16.29 27.65
C GLY A 132 -9.00 -17.82 27.75
N GLU A 133 -8.88 -18.37 28.95
CA GLU A 133 -9.04 -19.82 29.17
C GLU A 133 -10.49 -20.27 28.97
N ARG A 134 -11.46 -19.50 29.47
CA ARG A 134 -12.89 -19.76 29.25
C ARG A 134 -13.24 -19.76 27.77
N GLN A 135 -12.73 -18.81 26.99
CA GLN A 135 -12.88 -18.75 25.53
C GLN A 135 -12.31 -19.99 24.84
N LYS A 136 -11.09 -20.44 25.21
CA LYS A 136 -10.48 -21.66 24.66
C LYS A 136 -11.29 -22.91 24.97
N HIS A 137 -11.79 -23.04 26.20
CA HIS A 137 -12.66 -24.16 26.59
C HIS A 137 -13.93 -24.16 25.75
N LEU A 138 -14.63 -23.03 25.71
CA LEU A 138 -15.88 -22.83 24.97
C LEU A 138 -15.71 -23.11 23.46
N ALA A 139 -14.64 -22.64 22.85
CA ALA A 139 -14.32 -22.92 21.44
C ALA A 139 -14.11 -24.42 21.14
N GLY A 140 -13.67 -25.20 22.13
CA GLY A 140 -13.51 -26.65 22.03
C GLY A 140 -14.75 -27.47 22.43
N GLU A 141 -15.86 -26.84 22.82
CA GLU A 141 -17.12 -27.55 23.07
C GLU A 141 -17.75 -28.00 21.73
N ARG A 142 -18.50 -29.11 21.72
CA ARG A 142 -19.13 -29.67 20.50
C ARG A 142 -20.05 -28.68 19.79
N PHE A 143 -20.69 -27.82 20.59
CA PHE A 143 -21.57 -26.74 20.16
C PHE A 143 -20.98 -25.46 20.76
N ASN A 144 -20.37 -24.64 19.91
CA ASN A 144 -19.62 -23.44 20.28
C ASN A 144 -20.32 -22.14 19.81
N GLY A 145 -21.51 -22.26 19.19
CA GLY A 145 -22.38 -21.12 18.92
C GLY A 145 -21.89 -20.14 17.85
N ASP A 146 -20.92 -20.52 17.02
CA ASP A 146 -20.50 -19.74 15.87
C ASP A 146 -21.39 -19.95 14.62
N GLY A 147 -22.28 -20.95 14.66
CA GLY A 147 -23.17 -21.34 13.57
C GLY A 147 -22.54 -22.22 12.50
N VAL A 148 -21.33 -22.74 12.75
CA VAL A 148 -20.55 -23.62 11.88
C VAL A 148 -20.58 -25.04 12.43
N VAL A 149 -21.05 -25.99 11.64
CA VAL A 149 -21.02 -27.42 12.02
C VAL A 149 -19.87 -28.13 11.32
N THR A 150 -19.04 -28.82 12.10
CA THR A 150 -17.92 -29.64 11.61
C THR A 150 -18.34 -31.12 11.53
N PRO A 151 -17.55 -31.99 10.85
CA PRO A 151 -17.80 -33.42 10.88
C PRO A 151 -17.79 -34.02 12.29
N ALA A 152 -17.01 -33.44 13.22
CA ALA A 152 -17.00 -33.83 14.64
C ALA A 152 -18.30 -33.42 15.36
N THR A 153 -18.93 -32.30 14.98
CA THR A 153 -20.20 -31.83 15.54
C THR A 153 -21.34 -32.85 15.31
N ALA A 154 -21.26 -33.69 14.27
CA ALA A 154 -22.23 -34.77 14.04
C ALA A 154 -22.19 -35.92 15.08
N GLY A 155 -21.10 -36.08 15.83
CA GLY A 155 -20.95 -37.15 16.83
C GLY A 155 -20.99 -38.54 16.21
N ASP A 156 -21.85 -39.42 16.72
CA ASP A 156 -21.98 -40.81 16.23
C ASP A 156 -22.62 -40.93 14.83
N ASP A 157 -23.21 -39.87 14.30
CA ASP A 157 -23.87 -39.84 13.00
C ASP A 157 -22.86 -39.73 11.85
N LYS A 158 -22.27 -40.87 11.49
CA LYS A 158 -21.28 -40.98 10.40
C LYS A 158 -21.82 -40.54 9.03
N ALA A 159 -23.13 -40.66 8.80
CA ALA A 159 -23.74 -40.22 7.53
C ALA A 159 -23.74 -38.69 7.46
N LEU A 160 -24.18 -38.02 8.53
CA LEU A 160 -24.17 -36.57 8.63
C LEU A 160 -22.73 -35.99 8.65
N ALA A 161 -21.78 -36.66 9.31
CA ALA A 161 -20.36 -36.30 9.25
C ALA A 161 -19.82 -36.32 7.80
N THR A 162 -20.07 -37.41 7.07
CA THR A 162 -19.66 -37.57 5.65
C THR A 162 -20.32 -36.53 4.75
N LEU A 163 -21.58 -36.17 5.02
CA LEU A 163 -22.28 -35.09 4.32
C LEU A 163 -21.63 -33.73 4.57
N ILE A 164 -21.29 -33.40 5.83
CA ILE A 164 -20.61 -32.15 6.18
C ILE A 164 -19.23 -32.06 5.50
N GLU A 165 -18.42 -33.13 5.56
CA GLU A 165 -17.13 -33.20 4.83
C GLU A 165 -17.31 -32.92 3.33
N ARG A 166 -18.37 -33.48 2.72
CA ARG A 166 -18.65 -33.26 1.30
C ARG A 166 -19.09 -31.82 1.03
N ILE A 167 -19.94 -31.22 1.87
CA ILE A 167 -20.37 -29.82 1.73
C ILE A 167 -19.14 -28.91 1.80
N VAL A 168 -18.25 -29.11 2.77
CA VAL A 168 -16.99 -28.39 2.93
C VAL A 168 -16.12 -28.48 1.66
N HIS A 169 -15.96 -29.68 1.08
CA HIS A 169 -15.20 -29.87 -0.16
C HIS A 169 -15.86 -29.20 -1.39
N VAL A 170 -17.18 -29.07 -1.42
CA VAL A 170 -17.95 -28.69 -2.62
C VAL A 170 -18.33 -27.20 -2.64
N GLN A 171 -18.66 -26.63 -1.49
CA GLN A 171 -19.04 -25.21 -1.31
C GLN A 171 -17.94 -24.37 -0.63
N GLY A 172 -16.83 -25.01 -0.24
CA GLY A 172 -15.73 -24.38 0.49
C GLY A 172 -15.93 -24.37 2.00
N ALA A 173 -14.82 -24.47 2.73
CA ALA A 173 -14.80 -24.46 4.19
C ALA A 173 -15.17 -23.10 4.80
N VAL A 174 -15.78 -23.14 5.98
CA VAL A 174 -15.75 -22.07 6.98
C VAL A 174 -14.83 -22.52 8.11
N ALA A 175 -14.05 -21.60 8.67
CA ALA A 175 -13.29 -21.88 9.89
C ALA A 175 -14.24 -21.87 11.09
N ASP A 176 -14.26 -22.97 11.82
CA ASP A 176 -14.96 -23.13 13.09
C ASP A 176 -14.12 -22.53 14.24
N ALA A 177 -14.76 -22.07 15.32
CA ALA A 177 -14.10 -21.41 16.45
C ALA A 177 -13.08 -22.32 17.17
N GLY A 178 -13.29 -23.64 17.17
CA GLY A 178 -12.35 -24.65 17.65
C GLY A 178 -11.14 -24.89 16.73
N GLY A 179 -11.07 -24.20 15.58
CA GLY A 179 -10.05 -24.35 14.55
C GLY A 179 -10.36 -25.43 13.51
N GLY A 180 -11.56 -26.01 13.53
CA GLY A 180 -12.02 -26.96 12.54
C GLY A 180 -12.33 -26.34 11.17
N GLN A 181 -12.63 -27.19 10.19
CA GLN A 181 -13.29 -26.77 8.95
C GLN A 181 -14.71 -27.35 8.94
N GLY A 182 -15.70 -26.48 8.78
CA GLY A 182 -17.12 -26.83 8.80
C GLY A 182 -17.94 -26.06 7.78
N THR A 183 -19.26 -26.24 7.84
CA THR A 183 -20.23 -25.54 7.01
C THR A 183 -21.14 -24.66 7.85
N ASP A 184 -21.41 -23.46 7.36
CA ASP A 184 -22.48 -22.60 7.87
C ASP A 184 -23.85 -22.97 7.27
N ARG A 185 -24.90 -22.30 7.75
CA ARG A 185 -26.27 -22.41 7.22
C ARG A 185 -26.36 -22.08 5.73
N ALA A 186 -25.66 -21.07 5.23
CA ALA A 186 -25.77 -20.62 3.85
C ALA A 186 -25.24 -21.67 2.85
N ARG A 187 -24.05 -22.23 3.12
CA ARG A 187 -23.41 -23.28 2.33
C ARG A 187 -24.16 -24.60 2.42
N ALA A 188 -24.65 -24.95 3.61
CA ALA A 188 -25.50 -26.12 3.83
C ALA A 188 -26.79 -26.04 2.98
N THR A 189 -27.51 -24.92 3.07
CA THR A 189 -28.71 -24.68 2.25
C THR A 189 -28.38 -24.70 0.76
N ALA A 190 -27.34 -24.01 0.31
CA ALA A 190 -26.93 -23.97 -1.10
C ALA A 190 -26.58 -25.36 -1.67
N PHE A 191 -25.96 -26.25 -0.88
CA PHE A 191 -25.71 -27.63 -1.29
C PHE A 191 -27.01 -28.43 -1.44
N LEU A 192 -27.89 -28.35 -0.44
CA LEU A 192 -29.15 -29.11 -0.42
C LEU A 192 -30.14 -28.61 -1.50
N ASP A 193 -30.14 -27.32 -1.82
CA ASP A 193 -30.96 -26.74 -2.89
C ASP A 193 -30.44 -27.16 -4.27
N ALA A 194 -29.12 -27.18 -4.47
CA ALA A 194 -28.52 -27.71 -5.69
C ALA A 194 -28.74 -29.23 -5.84
N ALA A 195 -28.77 -29.99 -4.74
CA ALA A 195 -29.15 -31.40 -4.73
C ALA A 195 -30.62 -31.61 -5.13
N GLN A 196 -31.55 -30.81 -4.57
CA GLN A 196 -32.97 -30.84 -4.97
C GLN A 196 -33.12 -30.54 -6.47
N ALA A 197 -32.50 -29.47 -6.97
CA ALA A 197 -32.56 -29.10 -8.39
C ALA A 197 -32.02 -30.21 -9.31
N LEU A 198 -30.96 -30.91 -8.89
CA LEU A 198 -30.42 -32.07 -9.61
C LEU A 198 -31.38 -33.26 -9.62
N PHE A 199 -32.03 -33.56 -8.49
CA PHE A 199 -33.02 -34.64 -8.39
C PHE A 199 -34.30 -34.34 -9.16
N ASP A 200 -34.78 -33.10 -9.12
CA ASP A 200 -35.95 -32.63 -9.89
C ASP A 200 -35.68 -32.73 -11.39
N TRP A 201 -34.51 -32.27 -11.84
CA TRP A 201 -34.08 -32.40 -13.23
C TRP A 201 -34.01 -33.87 -13.64
N HIS A 202 -33.37 -34.72 -12.84
CA HIS A 202 -33.22 -36.14 -13.17
C HIS A 202 -34.57 -36.87 -13.22
N THR A 203 -35.46 -36.60 -12.28
CA THR A 203 -36.78 -37.26 -12.19
C THR A 203 -37.67 -36.93 -13.38
N ARG A 204 -37.72 -35.66 -13.81
CA ARG A 204 -38.39 -35.25 -15.06
C ARG A 204 -37.79 -35.98 -16.27
N GLY A 205 -36.46 -36.09 -16.29
CA GLY A 205 -35.71 -36.77 -17.35
C GLY A 205 -35.91 -38.27 -17.48
N GLU A 206 -36.23 -38.97 -16.38
CA GLU A 206 -36.63 -40.38 -16.43
C GLU A 206 -38.03 -40.52 -17.03
N GLN A 207 -38.97 -39.65 -16.62
CA GLN A 207 -40.36 -39.67 -17.07
C GLN A 207 -40.51 -39.31 -18.55
N ASP A 208 -39.90 -38.22 -19.00
CA ASP A 208 -40.08 -37.70 -20.36
C ASP A 208 -39.13 -38.33 -21.38
N CYS A 209 -37.97 -38.84 -20.93
CA CYS A 209 -36.80 -39.02 -21.79
C CYS A 209 -35.92 -40.25 -21.53
N GLY A 210 -36.25 -41.13 -20.58
CA GLY A 210 -35.40 -42.26 -20.17
C GLY A 210 -34.88 -43.10 -21.34
N GLY A 211 -35.77 -43.52 -22.26
CA GLY A 211 -35.42 -44.31 -23.44
C GLY A 211 -34.78 -43.53 -24.60
N LEU A 212 -34.85 -42.20 -24.61
CA LEU A 212 -34.31 -41.35 -25.68
C LEU A 212 -32.99 -40.65 -25.31
N ARG A 213 -32.52 -40.80 -24.07
CA ARG A 213 -31.34 -40.09 -23.54
C ARG A 213 -30.07 -40.38 -24.32
N ALA A 214 -29.77 -41.66 -24.60
CA ALA A 214 -28.59 -42.06 -25.37
C ALA A 214 -28.67 -41.55 -26.83
N ALA A 215 -29.86 -41.57 -27.43
CA ALA A 215 -30.11 -41.01 -28.76
C ALA A 215 -29.86 -39.49 -28.79
N ALA A 216 -30.39 -38.75 -27.82
CA ALA A 216 -30.22 -37.30 -27.70
C ALA A 216 -28.74 -36.92 -27.50
N GLN A 217 -28.02 -37.61 -26.61
CA GLN A 217 -26.59 -37.41 -26.39
C GLN A 217 -25.76 -37.70 -27.66
N ALA A 218 -26.08 -38.76 -28.40
CA ALA A 218 -25.40 -39.08 -29.65
C ALA A 218 -25.70 -38.07 -30.77
N VAL A 219 -26.91 -37.51 -30.81
CA VAL A 219 -27.29 -36.40 -31.71
C VAL A 219 -26.53 -35.12 -31.34
N ASP A 220 -26.49 -34.74 -30.06
CA ASP A 220 -25.75 -33.56 -29.58
C ASP A 220 -24.26 -33.65 -29.88
N ALA A 221 -23.64 -34.83 -29.68
CA ALA A 221 -22.22 -35.05 -29.86
C ALA A 221 -21.71 -34.76 -31.29
N VAL A 222 -22.56 -34.88 -32.32
CA VAL A 222 -22.21 -34.62 -33.73
C VAL A 222 -22.91 -33.40 -34.33
N HIS A 223 -23.88 -32.81 -33.61
CA HIS A 223 -24.88 -31.88 -34.14
C HIS A 223 -24.29 -30.82 -35.07
N ASP A 224 -23.35 -30.04 -34.56
CA ASP A 224 -22.83 -28.86 -35.26
C ASP A 224 -22.02 -29.24 -36.51
N LYS A 225 -21.35 -30.40 -36.51
CA LYS A 225 -20.62 -30.91 -37.67
C LYS A 225 -21.53 -31.53 -38.73
N VAL A 226 -22.69 -32.07 -38.32
CA VAL A 226 -23.72 -32.53 -39.26
C VAL A 226 -24.44 -31.33 -39.91
N GLU A 227 -24.74 -30.28 -39.14
CA GLU A 227 -25.23 -29.01 -39.69
C GLU A 227 -24.22 -28.35 -40.65
N ASP A 228 -22.94 -28.27 -40.28
CA ASP A 228 -21.83 -27.81 -41.14
C ASP A 228 -21.76 -28.61 -42.45
N PHE A 229 -21.82 -29.95 -42.37
CA PHE A 229 -21.80 -30.81 -43.55
C PHE A 229 -22.98 -30.56 -44.50
N PHE A 230 -24.22 -30.52 -44.00
CA PHE A 230 -25.38 -30.25 -44.85
C PHE A 230 -25.41 -28.81 -45.35
N ALA A 231 -24.97 -27.83 -44.57
CA ALA A 231 -24.81 -26.45 -45.03
C ALA A 231 -23.84 -26.34 -46.22
N ARG A 232 -22.69 -27.02 -46.16
CA ARG A 232 -21.73 -27.10 -47.28
C ARG A 232 -22.34 -27.80 -48.50
N CYS A 233 -23.09 -28.88 -48.31
CA CYS A 233 -23.75 -29.58 -49.41
C CYS A 233 -24.84 -28.72 -50.09
N ARG A 234 -25.59 -27.91 -49.32
CA ARG A 234 -26.53 -26.92 -49.87
C ARG A 234 -25.83 -25.80 -50.64
N LEU A 235 -24.69 -25.31 -50.14
CA LEU A 235 -23.87 -24.32 -50.87
C LEU A 235 -23.29 -24.89 -52.16
N ALA A 236 -22.83 -26.15 -52.16
CA ALA A 236 -22.40 -26.87 -53.36
C ALA A 236 -23.51 -27.05 -54.40
N SER A 237 -24.77 -27.24 -53.96
CA SER A 237 -25.94 -27.24 -54.86
C SER A 237 -26.27 -25.86 -55.43
N TYR A 238 -25.87 -24.78 -54.77
CA TYR A 238 -26.12 -23.40 -55.21
C TYR A 238 -25.03 -22.89 -56.18
N ASP A 239 -23.76 -23.16 -55.87
CA ASP A 239 -22.62 -22.87 -56.75
C ASP A 239 -21.65 -24.06 -56.73
N ALA A 240 -21.42 -24.67 -57.90
CA ALA A 240 -20.54 -25.83 -58.04
C ALA A 240 -19.11 -25.56 -57.53
N ARG A 241 -18.63 -24.32 -57.57
CA ARG A 241 -17.31 -23.92 -57.06
C ARG A 241 -17.21 -23.99 -55.54
N ALA A 242 -18.35 -23.92 -54.83
CA ALA A 242 -18.39 -24.05 -53.38
C ALA A 242 -18.06 -25.48 -52.91
N ALA A 243 -18.28 -26.51 -53.74
CA ALA A 243 -17.92 -27.89 -53.42
C ALA A 243 -16.40 -28.07 -53.25
N GLU A 244 -15.61 -27.41 -54.12
CA GLU A 244 -14.16 -27.40 -54.08
C GLU A 244 -13.65 -26.52 -52.92
N ALA A 245 -14.14 -25.29 -52.82
CA ALA A 245 -13.70 -24.32 -51.80
C ALA A 245 -14.07 -24.71 -50.35
N LEU A 246 -15.15 -25.48 -50.15
CA LEU A 246 -15.62 -25.92 -48.82
C LEU A 246 -15.35 -27.41 -48.55
N GLY A 247 -14.66 -28.10 -49.46
CA GLY A 247 -14.37 -29.53 -49.40
C GLY A 247 -13.24 -29.89 -48.44
N ALA A 248 -12.54 -30.99 -48.75
CA ALA A 248 -11.27 -31.30 -48.10
C ALA A 248 -10.17 -30.38 -48.68
N PRO A 249 -9.19 -29.93 -47.87
CA PRO A 249 -8.11 -29.07 -48.34
C PRO A 249 -7.27 -29.77 -49.42
N PRO A 250 -6.62 -29.00 -50.31
CA PRO A 250 -5.88 -29.56 -51.44
C PRO A 250 -4.75 -30.50 -50.97
N PRO A 251 -4.31 -31.46 -51.82
CA PRO A 251 -3.25 -32.41 -51.47
C PRO A 251 -1.95 -31.75 -50.99
N GLU A 252 -1.71 -30.51 -51.38
CA GLU A 252 -0.49 -29.75 -51.02
C GLU A 252 -0.48 -29.34 -49.54
N GLU A 253 -1.63 -28.92 -49.01
CA GLU A 253 -1.81 -28.64 -47.57
C GLU A 253 -1.80 -29.94 -46.76
N LEU A 254 -2.39 -31.01 -47.29
CA LEU A 254 -2.37 -32.33 -46.65
C LEU A 254 -0.95 -32.91 -46.50
N ARG A 255 -0.03 -32.62 -47.45
CA ARG A 255 1.40 -32.97 -47.32
C ARG A 255 2.06 -32.31 -46.10
N GLY A 256 1.60 -31.14 -45.66
CA GLY A 256 2.13 -30.45 -44.46
C GLY A 256 1.90 -31.23 -43.16
N TYR A 257 0.89 -32.10 -43.11
CA TYR A 257 0.64 -33.00 -41.98
C TYR A 257 1.34 -34.36 -42.11
N ALA A 258 1.84 -34.72 -43.30
CA ALA A 258 2.46 -36.03 -43.56
C ALA A 258 3.83 -36.21 -42.87
N THR A 259 4.47 -35.12 -42.45
CA THR A 259 5.72 -35.15 -41.66
C THR A 259 5.48 -35.19 -40.15
N GLN A 260 4.22 -35.30 -39.70
CA GLN A 260 3.82 -35.31 -38.29
C GLN A 260 3.11 -36.63 -37.95
N THR A 261 3.15 -37.03 -36.67
CA THR A 261 2.36 -38.16 -36.18
C THR A 261 0.88 -37.80 -36.21
N LEU A 262 0.14 -38.35 -37.18
CA LEU A 262 -1.30 -38.11 -37.32
C LEU A 262 -2.08 -38.69 -36.14
N SER A 263 -2.81 -37.83 -35.42
CA SER A 263 -3.73 -38.23 -34.35
C SER A 263 -5.16 -37.87 -34.74
N LEU A 264 -6.06 -38.85 -34.72
CA LEU A 264 -7.49 -38.66 -35.01
C LEU A 264 -8.21 -37.78 -33.96
N ALA A 265 -7.57 -37.49 -32.83
CA ALA A 265 -8.07 -36.55 -31.83
C ALA A 265 -7.61 -35.10 -32.07
N ALA A 266 -6.67 -34.85 -32.98
CA ALA A 266 -6.11 -33.52 -33.22
C ALA A 266 -7.09 -32.60 -33.98
N ASP A 267 -7.11 -31.32 -33.60
CA ASP A 267 -8.05 -30.34 -34.13
C ASP A 267 -8.04 -30.18 -35.66
N PRO A 268 -6.88 -30.18 -36.37
CA PRO A 268 -6.88 -30.03 -37.83
C PRO A 268 -7.69 -31.10 -38.56
N LEU A 269 -7.63 -32.36 -38.10
CA LEU A 269 -8.39 -33.46 -38.72
C LEU A 269 -9.87 -33.43 -38.31
N ARG A 270 -10.18 -33.00 -37.08
CA ARG A 270 -11.56 -32.81 -36.60
C ARG A 270 -12.30 -31.67 -37.30
N GLN A 271 -11.59 -30.62 -37.72
CA GLN A 271 -12.17 -29.47 -38.42
C GLN A 271 -12.61 -29.79 -39.86
N LEU A 272 -12.00 -30.79 -40.51
CA LEU A 272 -12.37 -31.24 -41.85
C LEU A 272 -13.87 -31.59 -41.97
N PRO A 273 -14.48 -31.51 -43.17
CA PRO A 273 -15.85 -31.97 -43.39
C PRO A 273 -16.05 -33.43 -42.94
N LEU A 274 -17.27 -33.78 -42.50
CA LEU A 274 -17.59 -35.16 -42.08
C LEU A 274 -17.50 -36.17 -43.23
N ALA A 275 -17.71 -35.74 -44.46
CA ALA A 275 -17.52 -36.50 -45.68
C ALA A 275 -17.25 -35.53 -46.85
N PRO A 276 -16.78 -35.98 -48.03
CA PRO A 276 -16.49 -35.07 -49.13
C PRO A 276 -17.77 -34.40 -49.65
N VAL A 277 -17.76 -33.06 -49.68
CA VAL A 277 -18.91 -32.21 -50.00
C VAL A 277 -19.34 -32.39 -51.45
N ALA A 278 -20.64 -32.62 -51.68
CA ALA A 278 -21.25 -32.66 -53.00
C ALA A 278 -22.76 -32.32 -52.93
N PRO A 279 -23.37 -31.84 -54.03
CA PRO A 279 -24.80 -31.55 -54.08
C PRO A 279 -25.66 -32.73 -53.65
N GLY A 280 -26.57 -32.53 -52.69
CA GLY A 280 -27.55 -33.53 -52.25
C GLY A 280 -26.96 -34.82 -51.63
N ARG A 281 -25.68 -34.83 -51.24
CA ARG A 281 -25.01 -36.04 -50.74
C ARG A 281 -25.49 -36.45 -49.34
N PRO A 282 -25.85 -37.72 -49.10
CA PRO A 282 -26.09 -38.23 -47.75
C PRO A 282 -24.77 -38.35 -46.97
N LEU A 283 -24.84 -38.11 -45.66
CA LEU A 283 -23.74 -38.27 -44.72
C LEU A 283 -23.47 -39.77 -44.47
N PRO A 284 -22.31 -40.35 -44.84
CA PRO A 284 -21.95 -41.69 -44.41
C PRO A 284 -21.81 -41.78 -42.88
N LEU A 285 -22.33 -42.86 -42.29
CA LEU A 285 -22.28 -43.13 -40.84
C LEU A 285 -21.20 -44.15 -40.44
N GLY A 286 -20.38 -44.58 -41.41
CA GLY A 286 -19.30 -45.56 -41.23
C GLY A 286 -18.15 -45.30 -42.21
N GLU A 287 -17.93 -46.22 -43.15
CA GLU A 287 -16.90 -46.05 -44.19
C GLU A 287 -17.16 -44.79 -45.05
N GLY A 288 -16.08 -44.11 -45.43
CA GLY A 288 -16.15 -42.85 -46.18
C GLY A 288 -16.46 -41.60 -45.33
N ALA A 289 -16.73 -41.74 -44.04
CA ALA A 289 -16.80 -40.62 -43.09
C ALA A 289 -15.41 -40.29 -42.51
N ASN A 290 -15.23 -39.04 -42.07
CA ASN A 290 -14.00 -38.53 -41.45
C ASN A 290 -13.58 -39.43 -40.25
N PRO A 291 -12.39 -40.05 -40.27
CA PRO A 291 -11.93 -40.95 -39.20
C PRO A 291 -11.93 -40.33 -37.80
N ALA A 292 -11.75 -39.02 -37.68
CA ALA A 292 -11.82 -38.29 -36.41
C ALA A 292 -13.22 -38.29 -35.76
N TRP A 293 -14.26 -38.57 -36.56
CA TRP A 293 -15.68 -38.54 -36.16
C TRP A 293 -16.37 -39.91 -36.28
N GLN A 294 -15.73 -40.93 -36.87
CA GLN A 294 -16.34 -42.25 -37.10
C GLN A 294 -16.90 -42.90 -35.82
N ALA A 295 -16.22 -42.78 -34.68
CA ALA A 295 -16.74 -43.32 -33.41
C ALA A 295 -18.04 -42.63 -32.96
N ALA A 296 -18.14 -41.31 -33.14
CA ALA A 296 -19.33 -40.53 -32.80
C ALA A 296 -20.48 -40.80 -33.79
N LEU A 297 -20.17 -40.95 -35.08
CA LEU A 297 -21.15 -41.31 -36.11
C LEU A 297 -21.65 -42.77 -35.96
N ALA A 298 -20.80 -43.70 -35.52
CA ALA A 298 -21.20 -45.06 -35.17
C ALA A 298 -22.09 -45.09 -33.91
N ALA A 299 -21.82 -44.23 -32.92
CA ALA A 299 -22.70 -44.03 -31.78
C ALA A 299 -24.05 -43.42 -32.20
N LEU A 300 -24.06 -42.41 -33.07
CA LEU A 300 -25.29 -41.87 -33.67
C LEU A 300 -26.09 -42.97 -34.38
N ARG A 301 -25.42 -43.81 -35.19
CA ARG A 301 -26.06 -44.90 -35.93
C ARG A 301 -26.76 -45.89 -35.01
N THR A 302 -26.04 -46.37 -33.98
CA THR A 302 -26.52 -47.41 -33.06
C THR A 302 -27.51 -46.90 -32.01
N GLN A 303 -27.29 -45.69 -31.46
CA GLN A 303 -28.10 -45.13 -30.38
C GLN A 303 -29.29 -44.30 -30.86
N ALA A 304 -29.25 -43.75 -32.08
CA ALA A 304 -30.27 -42.80 -32.56
C ALA A 304 -30.91 -43.21 -33.90
N VAL A 305 -30.12 -43.47 -34.95
CA VAL A 305 -30.65 -43.72 -36.30
C VAL A 305 -31.41 -45.04 -36.38
N ALA A 306 -30.74 -46.15 -36.06
CA ALA A 306 -31.36 -47.48 -36.10
C ALA A 306 -32.63 -47.60 -35.22
N PRO A 307 -32.64 -47.18 -33.93
CA PRO A 307 -33.83 -47.31 -33.09
C PRO A 307 -34.96 -46.31 -33.40
N LEU A 308 -34.67 -45.10 -33.93
CA LEU A 308 -35.69 -44.05 -34.12
C LEU A 308 -36.17 -43.87 -35.56
N LEU A 309 -35.35 -44.21 -36.57
CA LEU A 309 -35.71 -44.06 -37.98
C LEU A 309 -35.96 -45.39 -38.69
N GLY A 310 -35.42 -46.50 -38.16
CA GLY A 310 -35.50 -47.83 -38.77
C GLY A 310 -34.41 -48.05 -39.83
N ASP A 311 -34.04 -49.33 -40.00
CA ASP A 311 -32.92 -49.86 -40.80
C ASP A 311 -31.51 -49.36 -40.41
N ASP A 312 -30.55 -50.27 -40.37
CA ASP A 312 -29.12 -49.96 -40.17
C ASP A 312 -28.49 -49.39 -41.46
N GLN A 313 -28.90 -48.19 -41.84
CA GLN A 313 -28.47 -47.59 -43.10
C GLN A 313 -27.06 -47.01 -43.01
N ALA A 314 -26.27 -47.23 -44.06
CA ALA A 314 -24.88 -46.76 -44.16
C ALA A 314 -24.75 -45.22 -44.27
N GLY A 315 -25.85 -44.50 -44.51
CA GLY A 315 -25.84 -43.04 -44.61
C GLY A 315 -27.18 -42.38 -44.24
N LEU A 316 -27.10 -41.09 -43.95
CA LEU A 316 -28.19 -40.24 -43.46
C LEU A 316 -28.39 -39.03 -44.39
N ASP A 317 -29.60 -38.84 -44.91
CA ASP A 317 -29.96 -37.64 -45.66
C ASP A 317 -30.41 -36.48 -44.75
N GLU A 318 -30.48 -35.26 -45.31
CA GLU A 318 -30.80 -34.05 -44.55
C GLU A 318 -32.23 -34.09 -43.97
N GLY A 319 -33.20 -34.67 -44.68
CA GLY A 319 -34.59 -34.76 -44.23
C GLY A 319 -34.74 -35.69 -43.03
N ARG A 320 -34.08 -36.85 -43.08
CA ARG A 320 -33.98 -37.80 -41.97
C ARG A 320 -33.23 -37.22 -40.78
N TRP A 321 -32.19 -36.40 -41.01
CA TRP A 321 -31.53 -35.66 -39.94
C TRP A 321 -32.47 -34.65 -39.25
N GLN A 322 -33.28 -33.89 -40.00
CA GLN A 322 -34.31 -33.03 -39.39
C GLN A 322 -35.34 -33.86 -38.60
N GLN A 323 -35.79 -35.01 -39.13
CA GLN A 323 -36.71 -35.90 -38.43
C GLN A 323 -36.10 -36.46 -37.13
N LEU A 324 -34.82 -36.85 -37.15
CA LEU A 324 -34.11 -37.34 -35.98
C LEU A 324 -34.03 -36.26 -34.90
N LYS A 325 -33.57 -35.05 -35.26
CA LYS A 325 -33.53 -33.89 -34.36
C LYS A 325 -34.90 -33.59 -33.75
N ALA A 326 -35.97 -33.64 -34.54
CA ALA A 326 -37.33 -33.41 -34.06
C ALA A 326 -37.77 -34.46 -33.02
N ARG A 327 -37.46 -35.75 -33.24
CA ARG A 327 -37.79 -36.83 -32.28
C ARG A 327 -37.05 -36.70 -30.95
N VAL A 328 -35.78 -36.26 -30.95
CA VAL A 328 -35.00 -36.08 -29.71
C VAL A 328 -35.12 -34.68 -29.10
N ALA A 329 -35.81 -33.74 -29.75
CA ALA A 329 -35.86 -32.32 -29.34
C ALA A 329 -36.31 -32.09 -27.88
N PRO A 330 -37.35 -32.76 -27.33
CA PRO A 330 -37.73 -32.62 -25.93
C PRO A 330 -36.59 -33.02 -24.97
N CYS A 331 -35.86 -34.09 -25.32
CA CYS A 331 -34.77 -34.62 -24.50
C CYS A 331 -33.49 -33.81 -24.61
N ARG A 332 -33.21 -33.22 -25.77
CA ARG A 332 -32.15 -32.21 -25.91
C ARG A 332 -32.45 -30.96 -25.09
N ALA A 333 -33.69 -30.47 -25.11
CA ALA A 333 -34.12 -29.34 -24.29
C ALA A 333 -34.01 -29.64 -22.78
N TRP A 334 -34.37 -30.86 -22.35
CA TRP A 334 -34.17 -31.31 -20.97
C TRP A 334 -32.68 -31.46 -20.59
N LEU A 335 -31.85 -32.04 -21.46
CA LEU A 335 -30.39 -32.14 -21.23
C LEU A 335 -29.74 -30.76 -21.10
N ALA A 336 -30.16 -29.78 -21.90
CA ALA A 336 -29.70 -28.40 -21.82
C ALA A 336 -30.14 -27.67 -20.52
N GLN A 337 -31.18 -28.15 -19.84
CA GLN A 337 -31.62 -27.65 -18.53
C GLN A 337 -30.90 -28.31 -17.34
N ARG A 338 -29.89 -29.17 -17.58
CA ARG A 338 -29.13 -29.81 -16.49
C ARG A 338 -28.50 -28.73 -15.59
N PRO A 339 -28.73 -28.78 -14.26
CA PRO A 339 -28.07 -27.87 -13.33
C PRO A 339 -26.55 -27.89 -13.49
N ALA A 340 -25.94 -26.71 -13.59
CA ALA A 340 -24.50 -26.54 -13.57
C ALA A 340 -23.99 -26.36 -12.14
N GLY A 341 -22.69 -26.60 -11.92
CA GLY A 341 -22.03 -26.37 -10.63
C GLY A 341 -21.45 -27.64 -9.99
N PRO A 342 -20.73 -27.49 -8.86
CA PRO A 342 -19.90 -28.56 -8.31
C PRO A 342 -20.71 -29.70 -7.69
N VAL A 343 -21.93 -29.43 -7.18
CA VAL A 343 -22.87 -30.48 -6.72
C VAL A 343 -23.33 -31.35 -7.88
N ALA A 344 -23.73 -30.74 -9.00
CA ALA A 344 -24.18 -31.46 -10.19
C ALA A 344 -23.07 -32.28 -10.85
N ALA A 345 -21.81 -31.87 -10.70
CA ALA A 345 -20.63 -32.60 -11.16
C ALA A 345 -20.38 -33.93 -10.42
N LEU A 346 -20.87 -34.09 -9.18
CA LEU A 346 -20.78 -35.36 -8.43
C LEU A 346 -21.62 -36.48 -9.06
N GLY A 347 -22.68 -36.13 -9.79
CA GLY A 347 -23.63 -37.09 -10.35
C GLY A 347 -24.75 -37.46 -9.37
N VAL A 348 -25.89 -37.88 -9.93
CA VAL A 348 -27.14 -38.12 -9.18
C VAL A 348 -26.95 -39.20 -8.11
N ASP A 349 -26.30 -40.31 -8.45
CA ASP A 349 -26.16 -41.47 -7.55
C ASP A 349 -25.26 -41.16 -6.36
N ALA A 350 -24.17 -40.41 -6.58
CA ALA A 350 -23.29 -39.97 -5.50
C ALA A 350 -24.01 -39.01 -4.53
N VAL A 351 -24.73 -38.02 -5.07
CA VAL A 351 -25.51 -37.08 -4.23
C VAL A 351 -26.62 -37.83 -3.48
N ARG A 352 -27.29 -38.82 -4.09
CA ARG A 352 -28.29 -39.66 -3.43
C ARG A 352 -27.69 -40.54 -2.33
N ALA A 353 -26.50 -41.10 -2.53
CA ALA A 353 -25.81 -41.86 -1.50
C ALA A 353 -25.37 -41.00 -0.30
N LEU A 354 -25.07 -39.72 -0.51
CA LEU A 354 -24.68 -38.76 0.53
C LEU A 354 -25.87 -38.20 1.32
N VAL A 355 -26.97 -37.91 0.62
CA VAL A 355 -28.18 -37.30 1.19
C VAL A 355 -29.14 -38.33 1.78
N GLY A 356 -29.08 -39.58 1.31
CA GLY A 356 -30.05 -40.62 1.66
C GLY A 356 -31.30 -40.60 0.78
N ALA A 357 -32.32 -41.35 1.20
CA ALA A 357 -33.58 -41.47 0.45
C ALA A 357 -34.47 -40.22 0.56
N ASP A 358 -34.42 -39.51 1.70
CA ASP A 358 -35.23 -38.32 1.99
C ASP A 358 -34.32 -37.10 2.22
N LEU A 359 -34.28 -36.20 1.23
CA LEU A 359 -33.57 -34.92 1.31
C LEU A 359 -34.21 -33.95 2.32
N GLY A 360 -35.50 -34.07 2.59
CA GLY A 360 -36.22 -33.29 3.58
C GLY A 360 -35.81 -33.66 5.01
N GLU A 361 -35.72 -34.95 5.32
CA GLU A 361 -35.22 -35.43 6.62
C GLU A 361 -33.77 -34.99 6.85
N THR A 362 -32.89 -35.21 5.87
CA THR A 362 -31.48 -34.82 5.95
C THR A 362 -31.31 -33.29 6.08
N ARG A 363 -32.12 -32.49 5.38
CA ARG A 363 -32.18 -31.03 5.54
C ARG A 363 -32.60 -30.64 6.96
N ALA A 364 -33.63 -31.27 7.51
CA ALA A 364 -34.09 -30.99 8.87
C ALA A 364 -33.02 -31.35 9.92
N ARG A 365 -32.34 -32.49 9.76
CA ARG A 365 -31.24 -32.92 10.65
C ARG A 365 -30.05 -31.96 10.63
N LEU A 366 -29.57 -31.57 9.45
CA LEU A 366 -28.46 -30.61 9.33
C LEU A 366 -28.86 -29.22 9.84
N THR A 367 -30.10 -28.77 9.59
CA THR A 367 -30.61 -27.49 10.09
C THR A 367 -30.73 -27.49 11.62
N SER A 368 -31.25 -28.57 12.20
CA SER A 368 -31.35 -28.74 13.65
C SER A 368 -29.97 -28.80 14.32
N LEU A 369 -28.96 -29.39 13.69
CA LEU A 369 -27.59 -29.38 14.22
C LEU A 369 -27.01 -27.96 14.29
N ILE A 370 -27.25 -27.14 13.27
CA ILE A 370 -26.85 -25.73 13.23
C ILE A 370 -27.66 -24.89 14.24
N GLU A 371 -28.93 -25.21 14.47
CA GLU A 371 -29.76 -24.55 15.50
C GLU A 371 -29.35 -24.93 16.93
N GLN A 372 -28.96 -26.18 17.15
CA GLN A 372 -28.39 -26.64 18.43
C GLN A 372 -27.06 -25.95 18.74
N ASP A 373 -26.22 -25.74 17.71
CA ASP A 373 -25.01 -24.94 17.86
C ASP A 373 -25.34 -23.49 18.23
N LEU A 374 -26.13 -22.80 17.40
CA LEU A 374 -26.51 -21.39 17.62
C LEU A 374 -27.21 -21.13 18.97
N ALA A 375 -27.81 -22.15 19.60
CA ALA A 375 -28.36 -22.04 20.94
C ALA A 375 -27.30 -21.81 22.04
N ALA A 376 -26.03 -22.15 21.81
CA ALA A 376 -24.90 -21.87 22.69
C ALA A 376 -24.36 -20.43 22.55
N ALA A 377 -24.69 -19.74 21.44
CA ALA A 377 -24.16 -18.40 21.11
C ALA A 377 -24.31 -17.34 22.22
N PRO A 378 -25.40 -17.27 23.02
CA PRO A 378 -25.51 -16.29 24.10
C PRO A 378 -24.41 -16.42 25.17
N VAL A 379 -23.97 -17.64 25.50
CA VAL A 379 -22.91 -17.89 26.49
C VAL A 379 -21.57 -17.37 25.97
N HIS A 380 -21.27 -17.63 24.69
CA HIS A 380 -20.07 -17.12 24.02
C HIS A 380 -20.11 -15.59 23.91
N GLY A 381 -21.29 -15.03 23.60
CA GLY A 381 -21.56 -13.60 23.62
C GLY A 381 -21.19 -12.95 24.95
N HIS A 382 -21.63 -13.52 26.08
CA HIS A 382 -21.32 -12.99 27.41
C HIS A 382 -19.81 -13.05 27.73
N VAL A 383 -19.09 -14.10 27.34
CA VAL A 383 -17.63 -14.18 27.57
C VAL A 383 -16.88 -13.18 26.67
N ASN A 384 -17.33 -12.96 25.43
CA ASN A 384 -16.77 -11.95 24.54
C ASN A 384 -17.07 -10.52 25.02
N ASP A 385 -18.27 -10.27 25.55
CA ASP A 385 -18.63 -9.02 26.21
C ASP A 385 -17.76 -8.79 27.47
N LEU A 386 -17.48 -9.82 28.27
CA LEU A 386 -16.52 -9.72 29.39
C LEU A 386 -15.10 -9.39 28.91
N GLU A 387 -14.60 -10.04 27.86
CA GLU A 387 -13.30 -9.71 27.25
C GLU A 387 -13.27 -8.23 26.82
N LYS A 388 -14.31 -7.78 26.12
CA LYS A 388 -14.46 -6.40 25.64
C LYS A 388 -14.51 -5.41 26.80
N LEU A 389 -15.26 -5.68 27.86
CA LEU A 389 -15.38 -4.79 29.00
C LEU A 389 -14.06 -4.66 29.77
N VAL A 390 -13.34 -5.76 30.03
CA VAL A 390 -12.02 -5.73 30.68
C VAL A 390 -10.99 -4.98 29.82
N ARG A 391 -10.99 -5.20 28.50
CA ARG A 391 -10.12 -4.44 27.58
C ARG A 391 -10.47 -2.96 27.56
N LEU A 392 -11.75 -2.59 27.47
CA LEU A 392 -12.18 -1.19 27.50
C LEU A 392 -11.83 -0.53 28.84
N GLN A 393 -11.98 -1.20 29.99
CA GLN A 393 -11.50 -0.66 31.27
C GLN A 393 -10.00 -0.35 31.23
N ARG A 394 -9.18 -1.24 30.69
CA ARG A 394 -7.72 -1.06 30.59
C ARG A 394 -7.33 0.08 29.63
N ASP A 395 -8.01 0.16 28.49
CA ASP A 395 -7.50 0.83 27.29
C ASP A 395 -8.30 2.06 26.84
N LEU A 396 -9.58 2.18 27.19
CA LEU A 396 -10.47 3.21 26.64
C LEU A 396 -10.01 4.62 27.01
N LEU A 397 -9.60 4.86 28.26
CA LEU A 397 -9.08 6.17 28.67
C LEU A 397 -7.75 6.53 27.95
N PRO A 398 -6.74 5.63 27.85
CA PRO A 398 -5.60 5.79 26.95
C PRO A 398 -5.99 6.11 25.50
N LEU A 399 -6.95 5.39 24.92
CA LEU A 399 -7.41 5.61 23.54
C LEU A 399 -8.05 6.98 23.38
N LEU A 400 -8.98 7.37 24.25
CA LEU A 400 -9.64 8.67 24.25
C LEU A 400 -8.63 9.82 24.37
N ARG A 401 -7.63 9.69 25.26
CA ARG A 401 -6.51 10.65 25.38
C ARG A 401 -5.58 10.67 24.18
N ASN A 402 -5.63 9.66 23.30
CA ASN A 402 -4.87 9.55 22.07
C ASN A 402 -5.71 9.73 20.79
N PHE A 403 -7.00 10.04 20.91
CA PHE A 403 -7.93 10.22 19.78
C PHE A 403 -8.69 11.54 19.89
N VAL A 404 -9.33 11.79 21.03
CA VAL A 404 -10.20 12.96 21.23
C VAL A 404 -9.37 14.20 21.60
N SER A 405 -8.25 14.05 22.32
CA SER A 405 -7.51 15.19 22.88
C SER A 405 -5.97 15.13 22.85
N PHE A 406 -5.36 14.13 22.20
CA PHE A 406 -3.89 13.92 22.08
C PHE A 406 -3.06 14.29 23.35
N ALA A 407 -3.64 14.13 24.54
CA ALA A 407 -3.06 14.59 25.79
C ALA A 407 -1.72 13.89 26.05
N ALA A 408 -1.63 12.59 25.76
CA ALA A 408 -0.41 11.80 25.90
C ALA A 408 0.74 12.34 25.02
N PHE A 409 0.45 12.85 23.82
CA PHE A 409 1.46 13.47 22.95
C PHE A 409 2.01 14.77 23.54
N TYR A 410 1.11 15.69 23.91
CA TYR A 410 1.50 17.00 24.41
C TYR A 410 2.10 16.96 25.82
N ARG A 411 1.73 15.97 26.64
CA ARG A 411 2.32 15.70 27.96
C ARG A 411 3.58 14.85 27.92
N ARG A 412 3.97 14.33 26.75
CA ARG A 412 5.16 13.48 26.55
C ARG A 412 5.09 12.11 27.24
N GLU A 413 3.88 11.58 27.40
CA GLU A 413 3.58 10.27 28.00
C GLU A 413 3.69 9.11 26.98
N GLY A 414 3.90 9.41 25.69
CA GLY A 414 4.07 8.44 24.61
C GLY A 414 2.77 8.15 23.85
N ALA A 415 2.55 8.87 22.75
CA ALA A 415 1.31 8.73 21.99
C ALA A 415 1.27 7.48 21.12
N VAL A 416 0.08 6.92 20.88
CA VAL A 416 -0.09 5.64 20.15
C VAL A 416 0.45 5.66 18.72
N PHE A 417 0.44 6.82 18.05
CA PHE A 417 1.02 6.95 16.71
C PHE A 417 2.56 7.04 16.71
N GLN A 418 3.21 7.18 17.88
CA GLN A 418 4.68 7.23 17.96
C GLN A 418 5.23 5.80 17.94
N ALA A 419 5.98 5.44 16.90
CA ALA A 419 6.52 4.09 16.73
C ALA A 419 7.75 3.81 17.63
N GLY A 420 8.47 4.84 18.08
CA GLY A 420 9.68 4.72 18.86
C GLY A 420 10.63 5.91 18.75
N ARG A 421 11.92 5.68 18.98
CA ARG A 421 13.00 6.68 18.94
C ARG A 421 14.07 6.33 17.91
N LEU A 422 14.28 7.23 16.95
CA LEU A 422 15.40 7.13 15.99
C LEU A 422 16.63 7.89 16.52
N PHE A 423 17.78 7.22 16.54
CA PHE A 423 19.09 7.84 16.74
C PHE A 423 19.84 7.97 15.42
N LEU A 424 20.15 9.20 15.03
CA LEU A 424 20.86 9.48 13.77
C LEU A 424 21.61 10.81 13.88
N ASP A 425 22.86 10.84 13.42
CA ASP A 425 23.70 12.05 13.37
C ASP A 425 23.82 12.83 14.69
N GLY A 426 24.11 12.12 15.79
CA GLY A 426 24.27 12.73 17.12
C GLY A 426 22.96 13.29 17.70
N ARG A 427 21.80 12.83 17.20
CA ARG A 427 20.48 13.29 17.62
C ARG A 427 19.59 12.10 17.97
N SER A 428 18.63 12.34 18.87
CA SER A 428 17.45 11.50 19.03
C SER A 428 16.24 12.20 18.41
N CYS A 429 15.35 11.44 17.78
CA CYS A 429 14.07 11.89 17.25
C CYS A 429 12.96 11.00 17.80
N ASP A 430 12.06 11.59 18.60
CA ASP A 430 10.93 10.90 19.24
C ASP A 430 9.64 10.97 18.40
N LEU A 431 9.55 11.90 17.44
CA LEU A 431 8.43 11.94 16.48
C LEU A 431 8.74 11.02 15.31
N THR A 432 8.54 9.72 15.53
CA THR A 432 8.58 8.69 14.49
C THR A 432 7.19 8.09 14.33
N VAL A 433 6.73 7.86 13.10
CA VAL A 433 5.47 7.18 12.81
C VAL A 433 5.73 5.99 11.89
N GLN A 434 4.99 4.89 12.06
CA GLN A 434 5.10 3.75 11.15
C GLN A 434 4.35 4.06 9.85
N VAL A 435 4.91 3.63 8.72
CA VAL A 435 4.42 3.96 7.38
C VAL A 435 4.42 2.72 6.50
N ALA A 436 3.27 2.36 5.93
CA ALA A 436 3.17 1.24 4.99
C ALA A 436 3.79 1.56 3.62
N ASP A 437 3.63 2.80 3.13
CA ASP A 437 4.12 3.25 1.82
C ASP A 437 4.75 4.66 1.92
N ALA A 438 6.08 4.72 1.96
CA ALA A 438 6.83 5.97 2.05
C ALA A 438 6.69 6.87 0.80
N ALA A 439 6.33 6.32 -0.36
CA ALA A 439 6.13 7.11 -1.57
C ALA A 439 4.81 7.88 -1.50
N LYS A 440 3.71 7.20 -1.18
CA LYS A 440 2.38 7.82 -0.98
C LYS A 440 2.35 8.77 0.20
N HIS A 441 2.87 8.34 1.35
CA HIS A 441 2.87 9.15 2.57
C HIS A 441 3.64 10.47 2.41
N ALA A 442 4.73 10.48 1.63
CA ALA A 442 5.53 11.68 1.39
C ALA A 442 4.78 12.79 0.65
N VAL A 443 3.76 12.46 -0.17
CA VAL A 443 2.99 13.45 -0.93
C VAL A 443 2.16 14.33 0.02
N VAL A 444 1.44 13.71 0.95
CA VAL A 444 0.59 14.41 1.92
C VAL A 444 1.44 15.03 3.04
N ALA A 445 2.40 14.27 3.60
CA ALA A 445 3.23 14.74 4.70
C ALA A 445 4.20 15.88 4.31
N GLY A 446 4.50 16.07 3.02
CA GLY A 446 5.22 17.26 2.54
C GLY A 446 4.54 18.59 2.91
N LEU A 447 3.21 18.59 3.06
CA LEU A 447 2.42 19.75 3.48
C LEU A 447 2.65 20.14 4.95
N ALA A 448 3.19 19.23 5.79
CA ALA A 448 3.44 19.44 7.21
C ALA A 448 4.52 20.50 7.52
N LYS A 449 5.32 20.91 6.52
CA LYS A 449 6.45 21.87 6.65
C LYS A 449 7.54 21.47 7.65
N ALA A 450 7.54 20.21 8.09
CA ALA A 450 8.62 19.58 8.86
C ALA A 450 9.69 18.97 7.93
N TYR A 451 10.92 18.81 8.43
CA TYR A 451 11.94 17.99 7.76
C TYR A 451 11.65 16.53 8.11
N LEU A 452 11.41 15.68 7.13
CA LEU A 452 11.05 14.28 7.34
C LEU A 452 12.09 13.38 6.69
N ALA A 453 12.63 12.41 7.42
CA ALA A 453 13.43 11.32 6.86
C ALA A 453 12.64 10.01 6.96
N TYR A 454 12.45 9.36 5.83
CA TYR A 454 11.89 8.01 5.75
C TYR A 454 13.03 7.02 5.89
N CYS A 455 12.90 6.09 6.83
CA CYS A 455 13.89 5.04 7.06
C CYS A 455 13.26 3.66 6.84
N GLU A 456 13.95 2.80 6.11
CA GLU A 456 13.72 1.35 6.17
C GLU A 456 14.47 0.83 7.40
N CYS A 457 13.76 0.17 8.31
CA CYS A 457 14.28 -0.42 9.52
C CYS A 457 14.22 -1.94 9.39
N VAL A 458 15.35 -2.61 9.58
CA VAL A 458 15.49 -4.06 9.40
C VAL A 458 15.96 -4.71 10.70
N ARG A 459 15.36 -5.85 11.03
CA ARG A 459 15.79 -6.71 12.14
C ARG A 459 15.67 -8.18 11.74
N GLY A 460 16.80 -8.78 11.35
CA GLY A 460 16.82 -10.15 10.84
C GLY A 460 15.99 -10.30 9.56
N LYS A 461 14.84 -10.97 9.65
CA LYS A 461 13.87 -11.13 8.53
C LYS A 461 12.76 -10.07 8.54
N GLU A 462 12.57 -9.37 9.65
CA GLU A 462 11.51 -8.38 9.80
C GLU A 462 11.93 -7.05 9.20
N LYS A 463 10.96 -6.38 8.56
CA LYS A 463 11.12 -5.06 7.96
C LYS A 463 9.98 -4.17 8.36
N MET A 464 10.29 -2.94 8.74
CA MET A 464 9.31 -1.86 8.93
C MET A 464 9.82 -0.59 8.25
N THR A 465 8.91 0.28 7.84
CA THR A 465 9.28 1.62 7.34
C THR A 465 8.71 2.66 8.30
N ILE A 466 9.54 3.65 8.64
CA ILE A 466 9.18 4.75 9.54
C ILE A 466 9.40 6.10 8.87
N ALA A 467 8.62 7.11 9.26
CA ALA A 467 8.90 8.51 8.97
C ALA A 467 9.29 9.23 10.27
N ALA A 468 10.53 9.73 10.34
CA ALA A 468 11.05 10.47 11.48
C ALA A 468 11.08 11.98 11.17
N ALA A 469 10.51 12.79 12.07
CA ALA A 469 10.51 14.24 11.93
C ALA A 469 11.70 14.89 12.67
N PHE A 470 12.54 15.60 11.91
CA PHE A 470 13.68 16.35 12.43
C PHE A 470 13.27 17.80 12.68
N THR A 471 13.25 18.18 13.95
CA THR A 471 12.78 19.49 14.40
C THR A 471 13.86 20.37 15.04
N ALA A 472 15.06 19.81 15.29
CA ALA A 472 16.26 20.49 15.79
C ALA A 472 17.56 19.98 15.09
N GLY A 473 18.64 20.76 15.20
CA GLY A 473 19.94 20.51 14.56
C GLY A 473 20.11 21.19 13.18
N ASP A 474 21.04 20.68 12.38
CA ASP A 474 21.32 21.13 10.99
C ASP A 474 20.82 20.13 9.92
N VAL A 475 21.07 20.40 8.65
CA VAL A 475 20.62 19.53 7.53
C VAL A 475 21.77 18.86 6.77
N ASP A 476 23.02 19.24 7.04
CA ASP A 476 24.15 19.02 6.13
C ASP A 476 24.52 17.53 5.96
N PHE A 477 24.04 16.69 6.90
CA PHE A 477 24.45 15.31 7.07
C PHE A 477 23.28 14.29 6.99
N LEU A 478 22.10 14.74 6.55
CA LEU A 478 20.86 13.96 6.49
C LEU A 478 20.50 13.55 5.04
N PHE A 479 21.31 12.65 4.45
CA PHE A 479 21.17 12.19 3.06
C PHE A 479 20.71 10.71 2.94
N VAL A 480 20.14 10.37 1.78
CA VAL A 480 19.68 9.00 1.45
C VAL A 480 20.85 8.02 1.44
N GLY A 481 20.65 6.84 2.03
CA GLY A 481 21.67 5.79 2.21
C GLY A 481 22.40 5.85 3.54
N ARG A 482 22.24 6.91 4.34
CA ARG A 482 22.81 6.98 5.69
C ARG A 482 22.11 5.99 6.64
N ASN A 483 22.92 5.26 7.42
CA ASN A 483 22.43 4.38 8.47
C ASN A 483 22.29 5.13 9.81
N GLY A 484 21.42 4.62 10.68
CA GLY A 484 21.18 5.01 12.06
C GLY A 484 20.57 3.84 12.85
N LEU A 485 20.16 4.08 14.09
CA LEU A 485 19.64 3.04 14.98
C LEU A 485 18.25 3.44 15.47
N PHE A 486 17.25 2.59 15.25
CA PHE A 486 15.89 2.82 15.71
C PHE A 486 15.57 1.87 16.87
N TYR A 487 15.01 2.42 17.95
CA TYR A 487 14.41 1.64 19.02
C TYR A 487 12.89 1.78 18.94
N ASP A 488 12.19 0.65 18.90
CA ASP A 488 10.73 0.62 19.01
C ASP A 488 10.27 0.89 20.46
N ARG A 489 8.96 0.90 20.68
CA ARG A 489 8.38 1.13 22.02
C ARG A 489 8.55 -0.04 23.01
N GLU A 490 8.92 -1.22 22.52
CA GLU A 490 9.35 -2.35 23.35
C GLU A 490 10.84 -2.26 23.71
N GLY A 491 11.57 -1.24 23.22
CA GLY A 491 13.00 -1.04 23.46
C GLY A 491 13.91 -1.91 22.61
N ARG A 492 13.38 -2.60 21.60
CA ARG A 492 14.13 -3.49 20.72
C ARG A 492 14.78 -2.67 19.59
N ASP A 493 15.99 -3.04 19.21
CA ASP A 493 16.80 -2.32 18.23
C ASP A 493 16.60 -2.79 16.78
N TRP A 494 16.71 -1.84 15.86
CA TRP A 494 16.51 -2.01 14.43
C TRP A 494 17.55 -1.19 13.65
N ASP A 495 18.18 -1.82 12.65
CA ASP A 495 19.08 -1.13 11.71
C ASP A 495 18.27 -0.22 10.79
N ALA A 496 18.36 1.10 10.98
CA ALA A 496 17.62 2.08 10.20
C ALA A 496 18.49 2.64 9.05
N ARG A 497 17.95 2.69 7.83
CA ARG A 497 18.59 3.35 6.68
C ARG A 497 17.66 4.37 6.04
N ILE A 498 18.13 5.60 5.87
CA ILE A 498 17.36 6.65 5.17
C ILE A 498 17.15 6.23 3.71
N ILE A 499 15.89 6.08 3.29
CA ILE A 499 15.48 5.78 1.91
C ILE A 499 14.99 7.02 1.15
N LYS A 500 14.45 8.01 1.84
CA LYS A 500 13.91 9.24 1.25
C LYS A 500 13.90 10.37 2.27
N VAL A 501 14.04 11.61 1.79
CA VAL A 501 14.05 12.81 2.64
C VAL A 501 13.11 13.87 2.04
N ILE A 502 12.42 14.62 2.90
CA ILE A 502 11.68 15.83 2.56
C ILE A 502 12.36 17.02 3.23
N GLU A 503 13.00 17.87 2.41
CA GLU A 503 13.74 19.03 2.88
C GLU A 503 12.82 20.20 3.26
N ASN A 504 12.86 20.60 4.54
CA ASN A 504 12.25 21.83 5.04
C ASN A 504 13.17 22.48 6.09
N PRO A 505 13.12 23.81 6.30
CA PRO A 505 14.03 24.48 7.23
C PRO A 505 13.89 23.93 8.66
N ILE A 506 15.01 23.47 9.23
CA ILE A 506 15.06 22.97 10.61
C ILE A 506 15.13 24.13 11.62
N SER A 507 15.92 25.17 11.33
CA SER A 507 16.10 26.35 12.18
C SER A 507 16.30 27.65 11.37
N ILE A 508 16.08 28.81 11.99
CA ILE A 508 16.27 30.13 11.35
C ILE A 508 17.76 30.40 11.08
N GLY A 509 18.66 29.98 11.98
CA GLY A 509 20.11 30.14 11.82
C GLY A 509 20.66 29.42 10.60
N GLN A 510 20.20 28.19 10.33
CA GLN A 510 20.57 27.49 9.09
C GLN A 510 20.03 28.18 7.84
N ALA A 511 18.84 28.80 7.92
CA ALA A 511 18.26 29.54 6.80
C ALA A 511 19.08 30.80 6.43
N PHE A 512 19.74 31.46 7.41
CA PHE A 512 20.63 32.61 7.16
C PHE A 512 21.83 32.23 6.27
N LEU A 513 22.48 31.09 6.54
CA LEU A 513 23.64 30.61 5.76
C LEU A 513 23.25 29.88 4.46
N SER A 514 21.98 29.49 4.30
CA SER A 514 21.53 28.66 3.18
C SER A 514 21.75 29.25 1.77
N PRO A 515 21.64 30.58 1.52
CA PRO A 515 21.92 31.14 0.19
C PRO A 515 23.42 31.07 -0.14
N TYR A 516 24.27 31.37 0.85
CA TYR A 516 25.73 31.34 0.72
C TYR A 516 26.24 29.91 0.47
N LYS A 517 25.74 28.91 1.21
CA LYS A 517 26.04 27.48 0.96
C LYS A 517 25.65 27.06 -0.46
N LYS A 518 24.46 27.45 -0.95
CA LYS A 518 24.02 27.15 -2.32
C LYS A 518 24.88 27.84 -3.38
N PHE A 519 25.31 29.07 -3.14
CA PHE A 519 26.20 29.80 -4.03
C PHE A 519 27.60 29.17 -4.09
N LEU A 520 28.18 28.79 -2.94
CA LEU A 520 29.44 28.05 -2.88
C LEU A 520 29.35 26.72 -3.63
N ARG A 521 28.31 25.93 -3.38
CA ARG A 521 28.07 24.68 -4.12
C ARG A 521 27.90 24.91 -5.63
N MET A 522 27.24 25.99 -6.05
CA MET A 522 27.15 26.34 -7.47
C MET A 522 28.52 26.71 -8.06
N ILE A 523 29.38 27.40 -7.30
CA ILE A 523 30.77 27.66 -7.70
C ILE A 523 31.55 26.35 -7.80
N GLU A 524 31.44 25.47 -6.81
CA GLU A 524 32.08 24.14 -6.82
C GLU A 524 31.61 23.30 -8.01
N GLU A 525 30.32 23.26 -8.31
CA GLU A 525 29.76 22.57 -9.47
C GLU A 525 30.23 23.21 -10.79
N GLN A 526 30.35 24.55 -10.88
CA GLN A 526 30.92 25.23 -12.05
C GLN A 526 32.43 25.01 -12.21
N VAL A 527 33.18 24.96 -11.10
CA VAL A 527 34.62 24.68 -11.07
C VAL A 527 34.87 23.21 -11.43
N ALA A 528 34.11 22.27 -10.88
CA ALA A 528 34.17 20.86 -11.22
C ALA A 528 33.77 20.61 -12.69
N LYS A 529 32.73 21.29 -13.19
CA LYS A 529 32.34 21.22 -14.61
C LYS A 529 33.39 21.84 -15.53
N ARG A 530 34.08 22.91 -15.10
CA ARG A 530 35.26 23.45 -15.81
C ARG A 530 36.47 22.54 -15.72
N ALA A 531 36.72 21.91 -14.58
CA ALA A 531 37.81 20.95 -14.39
C ALA A 531 37.60 19.75 -15.32
N ALA A 532 36.43 19.13 -15.30
CA ALA A 532 36.04 18.05 -16.22
C ALA A 532 36.10 18.47 -17.70
N ALA A 533 35.70 19.69 -18.05
CA ALA A 533 35.86 20.22 -19.41
C ALA A 533 37.33 20.47 -19.78
N SER A 534 38.16 20.88 -18.82
CA SER A 534 39.61 21.05 -19.00
C SER A 534 40.34 19.71 -19.09
N ASP A 535 39.89 18.68 -18.37
CA ASP A 535 40.38 17.30 -18.47
C ASP A 535 39.98 16.68 -19.80
N ALA A 536 38.75 16.89 -20.29
CA ALA A 536 38.36 16.49 -21.64
C ALA A 536 39.21 17.21 -22.71
N THR A 537 39.54 18.48 -22.50
CA THR A 537 40.43 19.25 -23.39
C THR A 537 41.90 18.79 -23.28
N ALA A 538 42.35 18.36 -22.11
CA ALA A 538 43.68 17.82 -21.87
C ALA A 538 43.84 16.40 -22.43
N GLN A 539 42.84 15.54 -22.25
CA GLN A 539 42.74 14.22 -22.89
C GLN A 539 42.70 14.35 -24.42
N GLY A 540 41.97 15.33 -24.97
CA GLY A 540 42.02 15.64 -26.41
C GLY A 540 43.42 16.06 -26.89
N LYS A 541 44.17 16.83 -26.09
CA LYS A 541 45.56 17.20 -26.40
C LYS A 541 46.54 16.02 -26.24
N LEU A 542 46.35 15.15 -25.25
CA LEU A 542 47.14 13.94 -25.03
C LEU A 542 46.88 12.88 -26.12
N GLY A 543 45.62 12.66 -26.52
CA GLY A 543 45.27 11.81 -27.65
C GLY A 543 45.85 12.32 -28.98
N GLY A 544 45.82 13.64 -29.19
CA GLY A 544 46.48 14.31 -30.31
C GLY A 544 48.02 14.26 -30.26
N TRP A 545 48.63 13.91 -29.13
CA TRP A 545 50.07 13.69 -28.98
C TRP A 545 50.44 12.21 -29.18
N ALA A 546 49.66 11.29 -28.61
CA ALA A 546 49.79 9.84 -28.84
C ALA A 546 49.65 9.49 -30.33
N GLY A 547 48.67 10.08 -31.04
CA GLY A 547 48.50 9.90 -32.48
C GLY A 547 49.65 10.41 -33.35
N ARG A 548 50.51 11.31 -32.84
CA ARG A 548 51.72 11.80 -33.54
C ARG A 548 52.95 10.93 -33.33
N ILE A 549 52.97 10.11 -32.30
CA ILE A 549 54.06 9.14 -32.06
C ILE A 549 53.78 7.83 -32.83
N ALA A 550 52.51 7.46 -32.99
CA ALA A 550 52.10 6.21 -33.67
C ALA A 550 52.07 6.26 -35.22
N SER A 551 52.37 7.41 -35.85
CA SER A 551 52.11 7.62 -37.30
C SER A 551 53.30 8.21 -38.07
N ALA A 552 54.53 7.96 -37.60
CA ALA A 552 55.76 8.51 -38.17
C ALA A 552 56.68 7.45 -38.81
N ASP A 553 56.14 6.49 -39.58
CA ASP A 553 56.91 5.89 -40.68
C ASP A 553 56.02 5.39 -41.85
N LYS A 554 56.44 5.77 -43.07
CA LYS A 554 56.07 5.32 -44.44
C LYS A 554 54.63 5.38 -45.00
N SER A 555 54.55 6.10 -46.13
CA SER A 555 53.54 6.06 -47.22
C SER A 555 53.68 4.78 -48.08
N PRO A 556 52.80 4.44 -49.08
CA PRO A 556 52.43 5.25 -50.27
C PRO A 556 50.94 5.06 -50.72
N PRO A 557 50.54 5.17 -52.02
CA PRO A 557 50.28 6.40 -52.78
C PRO A 557 48.82 6.52 -53.33
N ALA A 558 48.56 7.58 -54.14
CA ALA A 558 47.32 7.80 -54.92
C ALA A 558 47.12 6.73 -56.04
N SER A 559 46.01 6.60 -56.80
CA SER A 559 44.85 7.46 -57.13
C SER A 559 43.62 6.55 -57.47
N ALA A 560 42.47 6.91 -58.08
CA ALA A 560 41.96 8.08 -58.82
C ALA A 560 40.42 8.24 -58.61
N ALA A 561 39.64 8.75 -59.59
CA ALA A 561 38.24 9.21 -59.41
C ALA A 561 37.19 8.64 -60.38
N ALA A 562 35.93 8.60 -59.92
CA ALA A 562 34.69 8.74 -60.69
C ALA A 562 33.55 9.22 -59.76
N ALA A 563 32.57 9.98 -60.26
CA ALA A 563 31.45 10.61 -59.52
C ALA A 563 30.08 10.00 -59.95
N PRO A 564 28.89 10.47 -59.49
CA PRO A 564 28.49 11.34 -58.35
C PRO A 564 27.66 10.51 -57.31
N ASP A 565 26.97 10.99 -56.26
CA ASP A 565 26.20 12.23 -56.06
C ASP A 565 25.86 12.50 -54.56
N ALA A 566 25.38 13.72 -54.26
CA ALA A 566 24.66 14.17 -53.05
C ALA A 566 25.26 13.93 -51.62
N GLY A 567 25.94 14.93 -51.05
CA GLY A 567 26.14 15.03 -49.60
C GLY A 567 27.11 16.11 -49.10
N ALA A 568 26.59 17.06 -48.30
CA ALA A 568 27.30 18.02 -47.43
C ALA A 568 28.45 18.89 -48.01
N ALA A 569 28.22 20.21 -48.10
CA ALA A 569 29.27 21.21 -48.22
C ALA A 569 29.75 21.67 -46.83
N ALA A 570 31.05 21.51 -46.55
CA ALA A 570 31.66 21.90 -45.28
C ALA A 570 32.13 23.37 -45.24
N ALA A 571 32.08 23.93 -44.03
CA ALA A 571 32.94 24.97 -43.48
C ALA A 571 33.58 26.01 -44.44
N SER A 572 33.04 27.24 -44.42
CA SER A 572 33.88 28.43 -44.64
C SER A 572 34.85 28.60 -43.46
N ARG A 573 36.14 28.33 -43.68
CA ARG A 573 37.20 28.80 -42.78
C ARG A 573 37.33 30.32 -42.91
N GLY A 574 37.47 30.99 -41.78
CA GLY A 574 38.16 32.28 -41.70
C GLY A 574 37.28 33.52 -41.83
N ARG A 575 36.66 33.91 -40.72
CA ARG A 575 37.10 35.07 -39.91
C ARG A 575 36.37 35.02 -38.58
N VAL A 576 37.11 35.24 -37.50
CA VAL A 576 36.47 35.69 -36.25
C VAL A 576 36.04 37.12 -36.55
N ASP A 577 34.73 37.32 -36.71
CA ASP A 577 34.22 38.62 -37.12
C ASP A 577 34.55 39.65 -36.03
N VAL A 578 35.16 40.77 -36.44
CA VAL A 578 35.53 41.85 -35.52
C VAL A 578 34.27 42.40 -34.87
N GLY A 579 33.11 42.34 -35.55
CA GLY A 579 31.80 42.63 -34.96
C GLY A 579 31.39 41.68 -33.83
N THR A 580 31.70 40.38 -33.90
CA THR A 580 31.36 39.41 -32.84
C THR A 580 32.32 39.52 -31.65
N VAL A 581 33.61 39.77 -31.87
CA VAL A 581 34.57 40.02 -30.79
C VAL A 581 34.38 41.41 -30.17
N ALA A 582 33.98 42.42 -30.95
CA ALA A 582 33.56 43.70 -30.42
C ALA A 582 32.25 43.57 -29.63
N ALA A 583 31.25 42.82 -30.10
CA ALA A 583 30.02 42.58 -29.36
C ALA A 583 30.27 41.81 -28.05
N LEU A 584 31.12 40.77 -28.07
CA LEU A 584 31.54 40.07 -26.85
C LEU A 584 32.40 40.95 -25.93
N GLY A 585 33.29 41.78 -26.49
CA GLY A 585 34.13 42.72 -25.76
C GLY A 585 33.37 43.90 -25.16
N VAL A 586 32.30 44.36 -25.80
CA VAL A 586 31.37 45.39 -25.31
C VAL A 586 30.34 44.77 -24.36
N ALA A 587 29.96 43.50 -24.51
CA ALA A 587 29.13 42.79 -23.53
C ALA A 587 29.89 42.48 -22.24
N LEU A 588 31.11 41.91 -22.32
CA LEU A 588 31.98 41.78 -21.15
C LEU A 588 32.39 43.15 -20.62
N GLY A 589 32.74 44.09 -21.49
CA GLY A 589 33.13 45.45 -21.12
C GLY A 589 32.02 46.24 -20.45
N SER A 590 30.75 46.06 -20.83
CA SER A 590 29.61 46.67 -20.15
C SER A 590 29.28 45.98 -18.83
N ILE A 591 29.41 44.65 -18.72
CA ILE A 591 29.34 43.95 -17.42
C ILE A 591 30.47 44.44 -16.50
N SER A 592 31.70 44.56 -16.99
CA SER A 592 32.83 45.11 -16.24
C SER A 592 32.63 46.59 -15.88
N ALA A 593 32.10 47.43 -16.78
CA ALA A 593 31.82 48.83 -16.52
C ALA A 593 30.65 49.02 -15.53
N VAL A 594 29.64 48.14 -15.55
CA VAL A 594 28.57 48.10 -14.54
C VAL A 594 29.12 47.64 -13.19
N ILE A 595 29.96 46.60 -13.14
CA ILE A 595 30.60 46.15 -11.90
C ILE A 595 31.54 47.25 -11.35
N VAL A 596 32.35 47.89 -12.18
CA VAL A 596 33.24 49.00 -11.80
C VAL A 596 32.44 50.23 -11.39
N GLY A 597 31.33 50.54 -12.06
CA GLY A 597 30.44 51.65 -11.70
C GLY A 597 29.70 51.42 -10.39
N VAL A 598 29.21 50.20 -10.14
CA VAL A 598 28.63 49.78 -8.85
C VAL A 598 29.70 49.78 -7.75
N PHE A 599 30.91 49.31 -8.05
CA PHE A 599 32.04 49.33 -7.11
C PHE A 599 32.50 50.76 -6.77
N ALA A 600 32.59 51.65 -7.76
CA ALA A 600 32.89 53.07 -7.56
C ALA A 600 31.81 53.73 -6.70
N LYS A 601 30.52 53.50 -6.99
CA LYS A 601 29.40 53.99 -6.17
C LYS A 601 29.34 53.38 -4.76
N PHE A 602 29.88 52.19 -4.58
CA PHE A 602 30.03 51.55 -3.27
C PHE A 602 31.22 52.13 -2.47
N VAL A 603 32.31 52.51 -3.14
CA VAL A 603 33.46 53.21 -2.51
C VAL A 603 33.12 54.66 -2.18
N ASP A 604 32.35 55.36 -3.03
CA ASP A 604 31.80 56.72 -2.78
C ASP A 604 30.98 56.81 -1.48
N LEU A 605 30.51 55.68 -0.94
CA LEU A 605 29.61 55.62 0.22
C LEU A 605 30.29 55.91 1.57
N GLY A 606 31.63 55.89 1.63
CA GLY A 606 32.42 56.29 2.79
C GLY A 606 32.01 55.59 4.10
N TRP A 607 31.61 56.37 5.12
CA TRP A 607 31.27 55.82 6.44
C TRP A 607 29.99 54.96 6.45
N TRP A 608 29.15 55.02 5.42
CA TRP A 608 27.95 54.18 5.29
C TRP A 608 28.25 52.78 4.75
N ILE A 609 29.48 52.47 4.32
CA ILE A 609 29.88 51.15 3.80
C ILE A 609 29.48 49.99 4.73
N PRO A 610 29.66 50.03 6.07
CA PRO A 610 29.21 48.97 6.97
C PRO A 610 27.68 48.76 6.94
N LEU A 611 26.90 49.85 6.80
CA LEU A 611 25.43 49.76 6.70
C LEU A 611 25.01 49.18 5.33
N ALA A 612 25.70 49.53 4.26
CA ALA A 612 25.46 48.95 2.93
C ALA A 612 25.80 47.45 2.89
N ILE A 613 26.91 47.03 3.51
CA ILE A 613 27.25 45.61 3.67
C ILE A 613 26.17 44.88 4.48
N LEU A 614 25.73 45.46 5.61
CA LEU A 614 24.65 44.88 6.41
C LEU A 614 23.33 44.79 5.61
N GLY A 615 23.00 45.80 4.82
CA GLY A 615 21.84 45.83 3.92
C GLY A 615 21.91 44.75 2.85
N ILE A 616 23.08 44.53 2.23
CA ILE A 616 23.30 43.45 1.27
C ILE A 616 23.13 42.08 1.94
N VAL A 617 23.77 41.86 3.09
CA VAL A 617 23.64 40.61 3.86
C VAL A 617 22.18 40.34 4.21
N LEU A 618 21.45 41.33 4.71
CA LEU A 618 20.01 41.23 5.03
C LEU A 618 19.13 41.04 3.79
N SER A 619 19.46 41.62 2.64
CA SER A 619 18.69 41.40 1.39
C SER A 619 18.83 39.97 0.86
N ILE A 620 20.00 39.35 1.05
CA ILE A 620 20.28 37.96 0.66
C ILE A 620 19.69 36.97 1.68
N SER A 621 19.93 37.19 2.98
CA SER A 621 19.55 36.24 4.03
C SER A 621 18.13 36.45 4.56
N GLY A 622 17.65 37.69 4.61
CA GLY A 622 16.37 38.10 5.21
C GLY A 622 15.15 37.39 4.63
N PRO A 623 14.98 37.31 3.29
CA PRO A 623 13.90 36.55 2.68
C PRO A 623 13.91 35.06 3.09
N SER A 624 15.10 34.46 3.15
CA SER A 624 15.27 33.05 3.56
C SER A 624 14.96 32.83 5.04
N MET A 625 15.38 33.75 5.91
CA MET A 625 15.02 33.76 7.34
C MET A 625 13.53 33.95 7.56
N LEU A 626 12.88 34.84 6.80
CA LEU A 626 11.44 35.09 6.88
C LEU A 626 10.63 33.87 6.44
N ILE A 627 10.99 33.25 5.31
CA ILE A 627 10.36 32.01 4.83
C ILE A 627 10.56 30.88 5.84
N ALA A 628 11.76 30.75 6.43
CA ALA A 628 12.01 29.78 7.48
C ALA A 628 11.15 30.05 8.72
N TRP A 629 11.11 31.27 9.24
CA TRP A 629 10.27 31.67 10.37
C TRP A 629 8.78 31.40 10.12
N LEU A 630 8.27 31.69 8.92
CA LEU A 630 6.90 31.35 8.50
C LEU A 630 6.67 29.83 8.48
N LYS A 631 7.55 29.06 7.83
CA LYS A 631 7.44 27.59 7.79
C LYS A 631 7.51 26.96 9.18
N LEU A 632 8.43 27.41 10.03
CA LEU A 632 8.59 26.94 11.42
C LEU A 632 7.33 27.17 12.26
N ARG A 633 6.69 28.34 12.14
CA ARG A 633 5.43 28.65 12.84
C ARG A 633 4.20 27.93 12.27
N GLN A 634 4.32 27.39 11.05
CA GLN A 634 3.27 26.66 10.34
C GLN A 634 3.51 25.15 10.29
N ARG A 635 4.52 24.61 11.00
CA ARG A 635 4.72 23.16 11.15
C ARG A 635 3.49 22.54 11.79
N SER A 636 2.96 21.47 11.19
CA SER A 636 1.73 20.82 11.66
C SER A 636 1.86 19.30 11.70
N LEU A 637 1.37 18.68 12.76
CA LEU A 637 1.32 17.22 12.89
C LEU A 637 0.28 16.58 11.96
N GLY A 638 -0.85 17.27 11.70
CA GLY A 638 -1.98 16.76 10.89
C GLY A 638 -1.57 16.02 9.62
N PRO A 639 -0.93 16.67 8.63
CA PRO A 639 -0.57 16.03 7.36
C PRO A 639 0.44 14.88 7.48
N ILE A 640 1.12 14.74 8.62
CA ILE A 640 1.98 13.56 8.90
C ILE A 640 1.11 12.36 9.25
N LEU A 641 0.06 12.55 10.06
CA LEU A 641 -0.84 11.48 10.51
C LEU A 641 -1.95 11.18 9.50
N ASP A 642 -2.46 12.19 8.79
CA ASP A 642 -3.44 12.02 7.69
C ASP A 642 -2.87 11.09 6.61
N ALA A 643 -1.56 11.21 6.35
CA ALA A 643 -0.82 10.35 5.44
C ALA A 643 -0.66 8.90 5.93
N GLY A 644 -0.82 8.66 7.23
CA GLY A 644 -0.84 7.36 7.90
C GLY A 644 -2.25 6.79 8.13
N GLY A 645 -3.29 7.39 7.57
CA GLY A 645 -4.67 6.89 7.66
C GLY A 645 -5.52 7.45 8.81
N TRP A 646 -4.98 8.38 9.61
CA TRP A 646 -5.78 9.17 10.54
C TRP A 646 -6.67 10.18 9.81
N ALA A 647 -7.69 10.70 10.48
CA ALA A 647 -8.40 11.90 10.04
C ALA A 647 -8.25 12.99 11.11
N ILE A 648 -7.19 13.82 10.99
CA ILE A 648 -6.88 14.85 11.97
C ILE A 648 -7.75 16.09 11.75
N ASN A 649 -8.43 16.50 12.81
CA ASN A 649 -9.23 17.71 12.81
C ASN A 649 -8.41 18.89 13.37
N GLY A 650 -8.11 19.85 12.50
CA GLY A 650 -7.44 21.09 12.86
C GLY A 650 -5.91 21.10 12.67
N ARG A 651 -5.34 22.31 12.71
CA ARG A 651 -3.92 22.55 12.43
C ARG A 651 -3.07 22.40 13.69
N MET A 652 -2.89 21.17 14.18
CA MET A 652 -2.02 20.83 15.32
C MET A 652 -0.58 21.35 15.16
N ARG A 653 -0.25 22.52 15.71
CA ARG A 653 1.03 23.18 15.47
C ARG A 653 2.15 22.62 16.34
N LEU A 654 3.22 22.17 15.69
CA LEU A 654 4.48 21.86 16.35
C LEU A 654 5.24 23.16 16.61
N ASN A 655 4.95 23.79 17.75
CA ASN A 655 5.65 25.02 18.17
C ASN A 655 7.15 24.76 18.42
N VAL A 656 7.97 25.82 18.47
CA VAL A 656 9.44 25.68 18.56
C VAL A 656 9.90 24.96 19.84
N ARG A 657 9.21 25.14 20.98
CA ARG A 657 9.56 24.45 22.25
C ARG A 657 9.24 22.96 22.18
N LEU A 658 8.09 22.59 21.62
CA LEU A 658 7.69 21.20 21.39
C LEU A 658 8.58 20.53 20.33
N GLY A 659 8.97 21.24 19.28
CA GLY A 659 9.97 20.77 18.33
C GLY A 659 11.31 20.48 19.01
N ALA A 660 11.81 21.38 19.86
CA ALA A 660 13.05 21.18 20.60
C ALA A 660 13.00 20.00 21.60
N SER A 661 11.81 19.50 22.00
CA SER A 661 11.69 18.28 22.80
C SER A 661 11.44 17.01 21.97
N LEU A 662 10.97 17.12 20.72
CA LEU A 662 10.76 16.02 19.77
C LEU A 662 12.04 15.61 19.02
N SER A 663 13.01 16.51 18.89
CA SER A 663 14.37 16.18 18.42
C SER A 663 15.40 16.81 19.34
N GLN A 664 16.32 16.02 19.89
CA GLN A 664 17.35 16.49 20.81
C GLN A 664 18.75 16.27 20.21
N THR A 665 19.64 17.24 20.39
CA THR A 665 21.06 17.16 20.01
C THR A 665 21.91 16.65 21.17
N ALA A 666 22.97 15.89 20.89
CA ALA A 666 23.93 15.48 21.91
C ALA A 666 24.55 16.70 22.62
N HIS A 667 24.39 16.74 23.94
CA HIS A 667 25.06 17.71 24.82
C HIS A 667 25.99 16.95 25.78
N LEU A 668 27.18 17.51 26.02
CA LEU A 668 28.07 16.99 27.05
C LEU A 668 27.47 17.30 28.45
N PRO A 669 27.53 16.36 29.41
CA PRO A 669 27.05 16.60 30.77
C PRO A 669 27.70 17.84 31.42
N PRO A 670 26.97 18.58 32.27
CA PRO A 670 27.54 19.73 32.98
C PRO A 670 28.75 19.31 33.82
N GLY A 671 29.82 20.09 33.76
CA GLY A 671 31.09 19.79 34.45
C GLY A 671 32.09 18.93 33.68
N THR A 672 31.78 18.46 32.46
CA THR A 672 32.80 17.74 31.66
C THR A 672 33.93 18.63 31.18
N TYR A 673 35.17 18.19 31.40
CA TYR A 673 36.37 18.79 30.83
C TYR A 673 36.67 18.20 29.44
N ARG A 674 36.65 19.05 28.39
CA ARG A 674 37.01 18.65 27.02
C ARG A 674 38.53 18.73 26.84
N ARG A 675 39.19 17.58 26.68
CA ARG A 675 40.60 17.54 26.25
C ARG A 675 40.75 18.13 24.83
N PRO A 676 41.85 18.83 24.52
CA PRO A 676 42.11 19.33 23.17
C PRO A 676 42.25 18.17 22.18
N ASP A 677 41.70 18.36 20.98
CA ASP A 677 41.74 17.39 19.90
C ASP A 677 43.15 17.35 19.28
N PRO A 678 43.85 16.19 19.28
CA PRO A 678 45.20 16.07 18.73
C PRO A 678 45.25 16.18 17.19
N PHE A 679 44.11 16.03 16.49
CA PHE A 679 44.02 16.06 15.03
C PHE A 679 43.29 17.31 14.48
N ALA A 680 42.89 18.25 15.35
CA ALA A 680 42.18 19.45 14.92
C ALA A 680 43.01 20.29 13.91
N GLU A 681 42.43 20.55 12.73
CA GLU A 681 43.05 21.42 11.74
C GLU A 681 43.26 22.83 12.31
N ARG A 682 44.53 23.27 12.32
CA ARG A 682 44.93 24.57 12.86
C ARG A 682 44.61 25.71 11.90
N HIS A 683 43.32 25.93 11.63
CA HIS A 683 42.84 27.09 10.87
C HIS A 683 43.21 28.43 11.51
N GLY A 684 43.60 28.45 12.79
CA GLY A 684 43.99 29.66 13.53
C GLY A 684 45.04 30.52 12.82
N ALA A 685 46.02 29.92 12.13
CA ALA A 685 46.98 30.69 11.34
C ALA A 685 46.33 31.37 10.11
N ARG A 686 45.40 30.68 9.44
CA ARG A 686 44.68 31.22 8.27
C ARG A 686 43.70 32.32 8.68
N TRP A 687 43.02 32.16 9.82
CA TRP A 687 42.15 33.20 10.40
C TRP A 687 42.93 34.37 10.97
N ALA A 688 44.09 34.15 11.59
CA ALA A 688 44.98 35.23 12.03
C ALA A 688 45.53 36.03 10.83
N VAL A 689 45.97 35.35 9.76
CA VAL A 689 46.36 36.03 8.51
C VAL A 689 45.18 36.78 7.89
N ALA A 690 43.99 36.18 7.82
CA ALA A 690 42.80 36.87 7.31
C ALA A 690 42.41 38.09 8.17
N ALA A 691 42.52 38.00 9.49
CA ALA A 691 42.27 39.11 10.42
C ALA A 691 43.34 40.21 10.29
N VAL A 692 44.61 39.87 10.11
CA VAL A 692 45.71 40.82 9.85
C VAL A 692 45.53 41.50 8.49
N VAL A 693 45.16 40.75 7.44
CA VAL A 693 44.85 41.32 6.11
C VAL A 693 43.63 42.24 6.18
N LEU A 694 42.58 41.86 6.91
CA LEU A 694 41.40 42.69 7.12
C LEU A 694 41.75 43.95 7.93
N ALA A 695 42.54 43.84 8.99
CA ALA A 695 43.01 44.96 9.79
C ALA A 695 43.91 45.91 8.97
N ALA A 696 44.80 45.38 8.13
CA ALA A 696 45.63 46.16 7.20
C ALA A 696 44.78 46.85 6.13
N ALA A 697 43.74 46.20 5.60
CA ALA A 697 42.81 46.80 4.66
C ALA A 697 41.96 47.91 5.31
N VAL A 698 41.50 47.72 6.55
CA VAL A 698 40.78 48.74 7.33
C VAL A 698 41.71 49.91 7.69
N ALA A 699 42.95 49.65 8.11
CA ALA A 699 43.94 50.68 8.39
C ALA A 699 44.33 51.46 7.13
N GLY A 700 44.54 50.78 5.99
CA GLY A 700 44.78 51.41 4.70
C GLY A 700 43.59 52.22 4.19
N GLY A 701 42.36 51.76 4.43
CA GLY A 701 41.12 52.50 4.15
C GLY A 701 40.95 53.72 5.03
N ALA A 702 41.22 53.63 6.34
CA ALA A 702 41.17 54.74 7.28
C ALA A 702 42.28 55.78 7.03
N TRP A 703 43.46 55.32 6.61
CA TRP A 703 44.55 56.17 6.12
C TRP A 703 44.15 56.91 4.84
N TRP A 704 43.60 56.18 3.86
CA TRP A 704 43.12 56.79 2.62
C TRP A 704 41.95 57.76 2.87
N ALA A 705 41.10 57.52 3.87
CA ALA A 705 40.04 58.44 4.30
C ALA A 705 40.55 59.65 5.12
N GLY A 706 41.85 59.73 5.44
CA GLY A 706 42.46 60.78 6.26
C GLY A 706 42.13 60.70 7.75
N TRP A 707 41.47 59.63 8.21
CA TRP A 707 41.03 59.47 9.60
C TRP A 707 42.19 59.16 10.56
N LEU A 708 43.35 58.76 10.03
CA LEU A 708 44.56 58.46 10.80
C LEU A 708 45.59 59.59 10.78
N ASP A 709 45.39 60.67 10.02
CA ASP A 709 46.42 61.71 9.83
C ASP A 709 46.78 62.42 11.15
N GLY A 710 45.83 62.59 12.07
CA GLY A 710 46.08 63.16 13.40
C GLY A 710 46.89 62.29 14.37
N ALA A 711 47.12 61.01 14.03
CA ALA A 711 47.87 60.04 14.85
C ALA A 711 49.15 59.51 14.17
N LEU A 712 49.39 59.88 12.91
CA LEU A 712 50.53 59.43 12.11
C LEU A 712 51.58 60.55 11.97
N PRO A 713 52.89 60.21 11.92
CA PRO A 713 53.94 61.18 11.67
C PRO A 713 53.82 61.75 10.25
N LEU A 714 54.23 63.00 10.06
CA LEU A 714 54.10 63.79 8.81
C LEU A 714 54.51 63.05 7.52
N SER A 715 55.51 62.16 7.57
CA SER A 715 55.97 61.35 6.43
C SER A 715 55.00 60.26 5.98
N LEU A 716 53.98 59.96 6.80
CA LEU A 716 52.96 58.93 6.58
C LEU A 716 51.54 59.51 6.61
N GLN A 717 51.38 60.84 6.58
CA GLN A 717 50.07 61.47 6.42
C GLN A 717 49.67 61.48 4.94
N ARG A 718 48.36 61.48 4.65
CA ARG A 718 47.86 61.59 3.28
C ARG A 718 48.15 62.98 2.74
N ALA A 719 49.11 63.10 1.83
CA ALA A 719 49.39 64.36 1.15
C ALA A 719 48.11 64.89 0.48
N PRO A 720 47.72 66.16 0.70
CA PRO A 720 46.55 66.73 0.03
C PRO A 720 46.79 66.72 -1.47
N ALA A 721 45.76 66.35 -2.24
CA ALA A 721 45.83 66.35 -3.69
C ALA A 721 46.16 67.77 -4.17
N VAL A 722 47.34 67.94 -4.78
CA VAL A 722 47.76 69.22 -5.34
C VAL A 722 46.77 69.59 -6.44
N ALA A 723 45.99 70.63 -6.21
CA ALA A 723 45.10 71.19 -7.21
C ALA A 723 45.97 71.79 -8.33
N VAL A 724 46.04 71.11 -9.47
CA VAL A 724 46.63 71.66 -10.68
C VAL A 724 45.66 72.72 -11.22
N THR A 725 45.90 73.96 -10.85
CA THR A 725 45.32 75.12 -11.54
C THR A 725 46.15 75.39 -12.79
N GLY A 726 45.61 75.00 -13.95
CA GLY A 726 46.16 75.22 -15.28
C GLY A 726 45.12 74.91 -16.34
#